data_AF-A0A1W5CUU9-F1
#
_entry.id   AF-A0A1W5CUU9-F1
#
_cell.length_a   1.000
_cell.length_b   1.000
_cell.length_c   1.000
_cell.angle_alpha   90.00
_cell.angle_beta   90.00
_cell.angle_gamma   90.00
#
_symmetry.space_group_name_H-M   'P 1'
#
loop_
_entity.id
_entity.type
_entity.pdbx_description
1 polymer ?
#
loop_
_entity_poly.entity_id
_entity_poly.type
_entity_poly.pdbx_seq_one_letter_code
_entity_poly.pdbx_strand_id
1 'polypeptide(L)'
;MLAKSALRPMRLAAGARDAARRATVRSASSASSGSASEPASSPFRLTVAGSAATALAVGSIAWYYHQFGQELLAMTKQEEGLHPAKYPWEHEKFTKTFDHQALRRGFQVYREVCSACHSLSRIPYRTLVGAMHTVDEAKAMAEENEYDTEPNDEGQIEKRPGKLSDYIPRPYKNDEEARAANNGALPPDLSLMVKARHGGCNYIFSLLTGYPEEPPPGVQLAPGLNFNPYFPGTGIGMARVLYDGLVEYEDGTPATTSQMAKDVVEFLNWSAEPEMDNRKKMGAKVLVISTVLFALSVWVKRYKWSPLKTRKIVYNPPFYIENPNVGNKENSEDWRIRGYNPLTPPDLLQHEIPQTAKSKATVIAARDEAVSIVQGTDSSRRLLVIIGPCSIHDPPSALDYAQRLLKLKAKYQDDLLVVMRSYLEKPRTTVGWKGLINDPDIDNSFKINKGLRVSRQLFVDLTDMGMPLASEMLDTISPQFLADLLSVGAVGARTTESQLHRELASGLSFPVGFKNGTDGTLDVAIDAIGAVKHPHHFLSVTKPGVVAIVGTVGNEDCFVILRGGKKGTNYDAASIAEAKEALEKKGSSKRLMVDCSHGNSLKNHKNQPKVARDLAGQIAAGEDAIMGVMIESHINEGAQKVPKEGKAGLVYGVSITDACIGWEDTEAVLEELAMAVRQRRRKSGLNGHAETNGVEHT
;
A
#
# COMPACT_ATOMS: atom_id res chain seq x y z
N MET A 1 4.68 59.94 -40.01
CA MET A 1 3.59 60.56 -39.25
C MET A 1 3.18 59.63 -38.11
N LEU A 2 3.09 60.21 -36.91
CA LEU A 2 2.33 59.77 -35.72
C LEU A 2 2.59 58.38 -35.11
N ALA A 3 3.40 58.35 -34.04
CA ALA A 3 3.00 57.81 -32.74
C ALA A 3 3.90 58.38 -31.62
N LYS A 4 3.36 59.28 -30.81
CA LYS A 4 3.93 59.80 -29.55
C LYS A 4 2.92 59.53 -28.43
N SER A 5 3.42 59.43 -27.20
CA SER A 5 2.70 59.43 -25.89
C SER A 5 2.32 58.03 -25.39
N ALA A 6 2.61 57.56 -24.17
CA ALA A 6 3.09 58.20 -22.95
C ALA A 6 3.87 57.19 -22.08
N LEU A 7 4.96 57.65 -21.45
CA LEU A 7 5.61 57.00 -20.31
C LEU A 7 5.23 57.77 -19.03
N ARG A 8 4.71 57.06 -18.02
CA ARG A 8 4.72 57.49 -16.62
C ARG A 8 4.87 56.26 -15.70
N PRO A 9 5.68 56.33 -14.63
CA PRO A 9 6.02 55.17 -13.79
C PRO A 9 4.97 54.99 -12.69
N MET A 10 4.52 53.76 -12.46
CA MET A 10 3.65 53.44 -11.32
C MET A 10 4.46 52.72 -10.23
N ARG A 11 4.54 53.39 -9.07
CA ARG A 11 5.17 52.94 -7.83
C ARG A 11 4.49 51.67 -7.30
N LEU A 12 5.22 50.56 -7.23
CA LEU A 12 4.86 49.35 -6.47
C LEU A 12 5.96 49.05 -5.44
N ALA A 13 6.22 50.01 -4.55
CA ALA A 13 7.11 49.85 -3.41
C ALA A 13 6.49 50.53 -2.18
N ALA A 14 5.42 49.93 -1.64
CA ALA A 14 4.86 50.33 -0.33
C ALA A 14 4.04 49.21 0.36
N GLY A 15 3.39 48.31 -0.40
CA GLY A 15 2.49 47.30 0.18
C GLY A 15 3.15 46.10 0.88
N ALA A 16 4.42 45.78 0.56
CA ALA A 16 5.06 44.56 1.05
C ALA A 16 5.74 44.71 2.44
N ARG A 17 6.02 45.94 2.89
CA ARG A 17 6.70 46.18 4.18
C ARG A 17 5.76 46.17 5.39
N ASP A 18 4.49 46.54 5.22
CA ASP A 18 3.53 46.60 6.34
C ASP A 18 2.94 45.24 6.74
N ALA A 19 2.92 44.27 5.83
CA ALA A 19 2.46 42.90 6.16
C ALA A 19 3.49 42.14 7.02
N ALA A 20 4.79 42.34 6.78
CA ALA A 20 5.87 41.70 7.54
C ALA A 20 6.02 42.24 8.97
N ARG A 21 5.58 43.49 9.23
CA ARG A 21 5.67 44.13 10.55
C ARG A 21 4.49 43.79 11.47
N ARG A 22 3.30 43.47 10.93
CA ARG A 22 2.15 43.01 11.74
C ARG A 22 2.25 41.55 12.17
N ALA A 23 3.00 40.72 11.44
CA ALA A 23 3.23 39.32 11.80
C ALA A 23 4.25 39.14 12.95
N THR A 24 5.12 40.13 13.19
CA THR A 24 6.21 40.04 14.18
C THR A 24 5.88 40.66 15.54
N VAL A 25 4.77 41.40 15.68
CA VAL A 25 4.39 42.05 16.96
C VAL A 25 3.29 41.29 17.72
N ARG A 26 2.73 40.19 17.18
CA ARG A 26 1.72 39.38 17.89
C ARG A 26 2.26 38.12 18.58
N SER A 27 3.57 37.87 18.53
CA SER A 27 4.20 36.71 19.18
C SER A 27 4.99 37.05 20.45
N ALA A 28 4.87 38.27 20.97
CA ALA A 28 5.59 38.68 22.18
C ALA A 28 4.69 39.45 23.17
N SER A 29 3.52 38.90 23.52
CA SER A 29 2.78 39.30 24.72
C SER A 29 1.55 38.40 24.95
N SER A 30 1.76 37.20 25.50
CA SER A 30 0.79 36.50 26.36
C SER A 30 1.39 35.17 26.84
N ALA A 31 2.42 35.26 27.68
CA ALA A 31 2.78 34.15 28.55
C ALA A 31 2.09 34.38 29.90
N SER A 32 0.91 33.79 30.07
CA SER A 32 0.31 33.58 31.39
C SER A 32 -0.65 32.40 31.34
N SER A 33 -0.23 31.30 31.97
CA SER A 33 -1.02 30.27 32.65
C SER A 33 -2.43 29.95 32.10
N GLY A 34 -2.56 28.79 31.46
CA GLY A 34 -3.86 28.18 31.19
C GLY A 34 -3.71 26.87 30.42
N SER A 35 -4.02 25.75 31.07
CA SER A 35 -4.09 24.40 30.51
C SER A 35 -5.02 24.35 29.28
N ALA A 36 -4.48 24.06 28.10
CA ALA A 36 -5.27 23.67 26.94
C ALA A 36 -4.46 22.76 26.02
N SER A 37 -5.09 21.65 25.64
CA SER A 37 -4.64 20.59 24.74
C SER A 37 -3.94 21.06 23.47
N GLU A 38 -2.78 20.46 23.16
CA GLU A 38 -2.18 20.54 21.82
C GLU A 38 -3.13 19.93 20.78
N PRO A 39 -3.44 20.62 19.66
CA PRO A 39 -4.16 20.00 18.56
C PRO A 39 -3.18 19.10 17.78
N ALA A 40 -3.47 17.80 17.79
CA ALA A 40 -2.78 16.83 16.93
C ALA A 40 -2.71 17.35 15.49
N SER A 41 -1.49 17.50 14.96
CA SER A 41 -1.27 17.96 13.60
C SER A 41 -1.84 16.94 12.60
N SER A 42 -2.92 17.33 11.94
CA SER A 42 -3.59 16.50 10.93
C SER A 42 -2.60 16.08 9.83
N PRO A 43 -2.60 14.80 9.39
CA PRO A 43 -1.75 14.33 8.29
C PRO A 43 -1.93 15.15 7.01
N PHE A 44 -3.10 15.76 6.81
CA PHE A 44 -3.36 16.66 5.69
C PHE A 44 -2.46 17.91 5.72
N ARG A 45 -2.25 18.52 6.89
CA ARG A 45 -1.42 19.72 7.02
C ARG A 45 0.07 19.42 6.76
N LEU A 46 0.53 18.24 7.16
CA LEU A 46 1.89 17.76 6.88
C LEU A 46 2.10 17.47 5.38
N THR A 47 1.11 16.87 4.72
CA THR A 47 1.17 16.64 3.26
C THR A 47 1.13 17.97 2.50
N VAL A 48 0.25 18.90 2.88
CA VAL A 48 0.17 20.23 2.27
C VAL A 48 1.45 21.04 2.46
N ALA A 49 2.06 21.01 3.66
CA ALA A 49 3.33 21.68 3.91
C ALA A 49 4.47 21.07 3.08
N GLY A 50 4.52 19.74 2.94
CA GLY A 50 5.48 19.05 2.10
C GLY A 50 5.31 19.38 0.62
N SER A 51 4.07 19.39 0.12
CA SER A 51 3.75 19.77 -1.26
C SER A 51 4.09 21.22 -1.57
N ALA A 52 3.80 22.14 -0.65
CA ALA A 52 4.12 23.56 -0.80
C ALA A 52 5.63 23.82 -0.85
N ALA A 53 6.42 23.14 0.00
CA ALA A 53 7.88 23.26 -0.01
C ALA A 53 8.49 22.77 -1.33
N THR A 54 8.01 21.64 -1.87
CA THR A 54 8.46 21.13 -3.17
C THR A 54 8.09 22.07 -4.31
N ALA A 55 6.86 22.60 -4.31
CA ALA A 55 6.42 23.56 -5.32
C ALA A 55 7.26 24.85 -5.30
N LEU A 56 7.61 25.36 -4.12
CA LEU A 56 8.51 26.49 -3.96
C LEU A 56 9.91 26.18 -4.49
N ALA A 57 10.47 25.00 -4.21
CA ALA A 57 11.79 24.61 -4.70
C ALA A 57 11.83 24.52 -6.24
N VAL A 58 10.85 23.84 -6.84
CA VAL A 58 10.74 23.73 -8.31
C VAL A 58 10.50 25.10 -8.94
N GLY A 59 9.61 25.91 -8.36
CA GLY A 59 9.34 27.28 -8.81
C GLY A 59 10.57 28.18 -8.72
N SER A 60 11.39 28.03 -7.68
CA SER A 60 12.63 28.80 -7.51
C SER A 60 13.68 28.42 -8.55
N ILE A 61 13.84 27.13 -8.87
CA ILE A 61 14.75 26.66 -9.93
C ILE A 61 14.27 27.15 -11.30
N ALA A 62 12.98 27.03 -11.60
CA ALA A 62 12.41 27.52 -12.85
C ALA A 62 12.53 29.04 -12.99
N TRP A 63 12.32 29.78 -11.90
CA TRP A 63 12.47 31.24 -11.88
C TRP A 63 13.94 31.66 -12.02
N TYR A 64 14.87 30.96 -11.39
CA TYR A 64 16.31 31.17 -11.58
C TYR A 64 16.71 30.91 -13.02
N TYR A 65 16.23 29.82 -13.63
CA TYR A 65 16.48 29.52 -15.04
C TYR A 65 15.83 30.56 -15.97
N HIS A 66 14.66 31.08 -15.64
CA HIS A 66 14.04 32.17 -16.39
C HIS A 66 14.83 33.50 -16.27
N GLN A 67 15.34 33.82 -15.09
CA GLN A 67 16.11 35.05 -14.84
C GLN A 67 17.51 35.00 -15.46
N PHE A 68 18.18 33.85 -15.44
CA PHE A 68 19.59 33.74 -15.78
C PHE A 68 19.91 32.77 -16.94
N GLY A 69 18.90 32.07 -17.48
CA GLY A 69 19.07 31.02 -18.49
C GLY A 69 18.68 31.42 -19.93
N GLN A 70 18.25 32.66 -20.17
CA GLN A 70 18.12 33.17 -21.55
C GLN A 70 19.43 33.84 -21.98
N GLU A 71 19.97 33.40 -23.12
CA GLU A 71 21.06 34.07 -23.80
C GLU A 71 20.56 35.42 -24.34
N LEU A 72 21.02 36.52 -23.74
CA LEU A 72 20.74 37.87 -24.27
C LEU A 72 21.66 38.14 -25.46
N LEU A 73 21.11 38.04 -26.67
CA LEU A 73 21.80 38.43 -27.89
C LEU A 73 21.76 39.96 -28.04
N ALA A 74 22.93 40.59 -28.13
CA ALA A 74 23.08 42.05 -28.19
C ALA A 74 22.88 42.64 -29.60
N MET A 75 22.71 41.81 -30.64
CA MET A 75 22.69 42.19 -32.06
C MET A 75 21.45 41.61 -32.77
N THR A 76 21.03 42.21 -33.90
CA THR A 76 19.92 41.69 -34.71
C THR A 76 20.35 40.49 -35.59
N LYS A 77 19.42 39.62 -36.00
CA LYS A 77 19.71 38.44 -36.87
C LYS A 77 20.38 38.77 -38.21
N GLN A 78 20.32 40.02 -38.67
CA GLN A 78 21.00 40.49 -39.89
C GLN A 78 22.42 41.00 -39.62
N GLU A 79 22.72 41.40 -38.37
CA GLU A 79 24.05 41.87 -37.94
C GLU A 79 24.96 40.72 -37.49
N GLU A 80 24.42 39.55 -37.14
CA GLU A 80 25.18 38.41 -36.58
C GLU A 80 25.89 37.51 -37.61
N GLY A 81 25.69 37.72 -38.92
CA GLY A 81 26.12 36.76 -39.94
C GLY A 81 25.25 35.50 -39.97
N LEU A 82 25.62 34.52 -40.79
CA LEU A 82 24.93 33.22 -40.85
C LEU A 82 25.10 32.49 -39.51
N HIS A 83 24.03 31.94 -38.95
CA HIS A 83 24.13 31.17 -37.71
C HIS A 83 24.90 29.84 -37.95
N PRO A 84 25.84 29.47 -37.07
CA PRO A 84 26.60 28.23 -37.20
C PRO A 84 25.70 27.01 -36.99
N ALA A 85 26.02 25.92 -37.68
CA ALA A 85 25.39 24.62 -37.43
C ALA A 85 25.79 24.10 -36.04
N LYS A 86 24.90 23.33 -35.39
CA LYS A 86 25.24 22.68 -34.12
C LYS A 86 26.03 21.40 -34.39
N TYR A 87 27.25 21.32 -33.88
CA TYR A 87 28.12 20.16 -34.00
C TYR A 87 28.10 19.33 -32.70
N PRO A 88 28.22 17.99 -32.79
CA PRO A 88 28.18 17.10 -31.63
C PRO A 88 29.54 17.05 -30.91
N TRP A 89 29.85 18.07 -30.13
CA TRP A 89 31.11 18.11 -29.36
C TRP A 89 31.14 17.04 -28.26
N GLU A 90 32.24 16.28 -28.16
CA GLU A 90 32.36 15.20 -27.17
C GLU A 90 32.33 15.74 -25.73
N HIS A 91 32.97 16.88 -25.50
CA HIS A 91 33.01 17.54 -24.20
C HIS A 91 31.65 18.06 -23.71
N GLU A 92 30.62 18.15 -24.56
CA GLU A 92 29.26 18.54 -24.12
C GLU A 92 28.51 17.37 -23.47
N LYS A 93 28.89 16.11 -23.75
CA LYS A 93 28.20 14.94 -23.19
C LYS A 93 28.42 14.84 -21.68
N PHE A 94 27.37 14.47 -20.94
CA PHE A 94 27.41 14.35 -19.47
C PHE A 94 28.43 13.33 -18.96
N THR A 95 28.70 12.28 -19.73
CA THR A 95 29.59 11.17 -19.37
C THR A 95 31.00 11.29 -19.95
N LYS A 96 31.30 12.37 -20.68
CA LYS A 96 32.58 12.60 -21.36
C LYS A 96 33.20 13.94 -20.95
N THR A 97 34.51 14.02 -21.12
CA THR A 97 35.38 15.19 -20.88
C THR A 97 36.03 15.61 -22.20
N PHE A 98 36.93 16.60 -22.16
CA PHE A 98 37.74 16.93 -23.33
C PHE A 98 38.52 15.71 -23.85
N ASP A 99 38.68 15.64 -25.17
CA ASP A 99 39.63 14.72 -25.79
C ASP A 99 41.04 15.33 -25.72
N HIS A 100 41.84 14.87 -24.76
CA HIS A 100 43.19 15.39 -24.52
C HIS A 100 44.14 15.21 -25.72
N GLN A 101 43.90 14.25 -26.62
CA GLN A 101 44.67 14.14 -27.86
C GLN A 101 44.28 15.25 -28.84
N ALA A 102 42.97 15.55 -28.95
CA ALA A 102 42.49 16.70 -29.72
C ALA A 102 42.99 18.03 -29.16
N LEU A 103 43.10 18.16 -27.83
CA LEU A 103 43.69 19.35 -27.20
C LEU A 103 45.17 19.53 -27.59
N ARG A 104 45.95 18.45 -27.61
CA ARG A 104 47.37 18.49 -28.00
C ARG A 104 47.53 18.92 -29.46
N ARG A 105 46.77 18.31 -30.37
CA ARG A 105 46.71 18.71 -31.79
C ARG A 105 46.25 20.15 -31.96
N GLY A 106 45.24 20.57 -31.20
CA GLY A 106 44.71 21.93 -31.24
C GLY A 106 45.71 22.98 -30.77
N PHE A 107 46.49 22.67 -29.73
CA PHE A 107 47.59 23.52 -29.29
C PHE A 107 48.69 23.62 -30.36
N GLN A 108 49.00 22.52 -31.05
CA GLN A 108 49.94 22.51 -32.17
C GLN A 108 49.47 23.45 -33.30
N VAL A 109 48.19 23.36 -33.72
CA VAL A 109 47.60 24.28 -34.70
C VAL A 109 47.63 25.73 -34.22
N TYR A 110 47.34 25.97 -32.93
CA TYR A 110 47.47 27.32 -32.37
C TYR A 110 48.91 27.83 -32.47
N ARG A 111 49.90 27.03 -32.05
CA ARG A 111 51.31 27.45 -32.03
C ARG A 111 51.86 27.69 -33.44
N GLU A 112 51.54 26.83 -34.40
CA GLU A 112 52.13 26.88 -35.75
C GLU A 112 51.38 27.84 -36.70
N VAL A 113 50.08 28.06 -36.47
CA VAL A 113 49.24 28.85 -37.39
C VAL A 113 48.65 30.08 -36.71
N CYS A 114 47.93 29.92 -35.59
CA CYS A 114 47.15 31.02 -35.02
C CYS A 114 47.99 32.00 -34.19
N SER A 115 49.12 31.57 -33.63
CA SER A 115 49.97 32.35 -32.74
C SER A 115 50.62 33.53 -33.45
N ALA A 116 50.78 33.46 -34.78
CA ALA A 116 51.35 34.51 -35.61
C ALA A 116 50.54 35.82 -35.53
N CYS A 117 49.22 35.72 -35.36
CA CYS A 117 48.33 36.88 -35.28
C CYS A 117 47.68 37.02 -33.91
N HIS A 118 47.40 35.91 -33.20
CA HIS A 118 46.57 35.92 -32.01
C HIS A 118 47.34 35.57 -30.73
N SER A 119 47.11 36.37 -29.69
CA SER A 119 47.62 36.10 -28.35
C SER A 119 46.77 35.08 -27.58
N LEU A 120 47.42 34.38 -26.63
CA LEU A 120 46.79 33.50 -25.64
C LEU A 120 47.23 33.89 -24.23
N SER A 121 47.00 35.16 -23.89
CA SER A 121 47.60 35.85 -22.74
C SER A 121 47.16 35.34 -21.37
N ARG A 122 46.13 34.49 -21.28
CA ARG A 122 45.64 33.96 -19.99
C ARG A 122 46.07 32.53 -19.68
N ILE A 123 46.84 31.90 -20.57
CA ILE A 123 47.26 30.50 -20.43
C ILE A 123 48.75 30.42 -20.10
N PRO A 124 49.11 30.07 -18.86
CA PRO A 124 50.50 29.79 -18.49
C PRO A 124 50.90 28.35 -18.81
N TYR A 125 52.18 28.10 -19.11
CA TYR A 125 52.67 26.77 -19.53
C TYR A 125 52.33 25.65 -18.54
N ARG A 126 52.27 25.95 -17.24
CA ARG A 126 51.87 25.00 -16.18
C ARG A 126 50.47 24.41 -16.36
N THR A 127 49.58 25.10 -17.07
CA THR A 127 48.22 24.60 -17.31
C THR A 127 48.18 23.52 -18.39
N LEU A 128 49.19 23.48 -19.27
CA LEU A 128 49.33 22.43 -20.29
C LEU A 128 49.77 21.09 -19.67
N VAL A 129 50.46 21.15 -18.53
CA VAL A 129 51.00 20.00 -17.80
C VAL A 129 49.86 19.12 -17.29
N GLY A 130 49.86 17.84 -17.70
CA GLY A 130 48.85 16.87 -17.35
C GLY A 130 47.51 17.05 -18.08
N ALA A 131 47.32 18.15 -18.81
CA ALA A 131 46.19 18.36 -19.69
C ALA A 131 46.49 17.89 -21.12
N MET A 132 47.65 18.22 -21.68
CA MET A 132 48.02 17.80 -23.04
C MET A 132 49.53 17.61 -23.25
N HIS A 133 50.36 18.09 -22.32
CA HIS A 133 51.81 17.89 -22.31
C HIS A 133 52.29 17.32 -20.97
N THR A 134 53.43 16.64 -21.00
CA THR A 134 54.17 16.29 -19.79
C THR A 134 54.89 17.52 -19.20
N VAL A 135 55.43 17.37 -17.99
CA VAL A 135 56.19 18.44 -17.33
C VAL A 135 57.41 18.84 -18.18
N ASP A 136 58.13 17.86 -18.70
CA ASP A 136 59.38 18.08 -19.44
C ASP A 136 59.11 18.73 -20.80
N GLU A 137 58.08 18.28 -21.51
CA GLU A 137 57.63 18.90 -22.78
C GLU A 137 57.19 20.36 -22.59
N ALA A 138 56.35 20.63 -21.58
CA ALA A 138 55.88 21.99 -21.31
C ALA A 138 57.01 22.92 -20.85
N LYS A 139 58.03 22.38 -20.17
CA LYS A 139 59.21 23.13 -19.74
C LYS A 139 60.10 23.47 -20.93
N ALA A 140 60.37 22.51 -21.82
CA ALA A 140 61.12 22.75 -23.05
C ALA A 140 60.49 23.87 -23.89
N MET A 141 59.16 23.83 -24.08
CA MET A 141 58.44 24.88 -24.82
C MET A 141 58.45 26.26 -24.13
N ALA A 142 58.55 26.29 -22.80
CA ALA A 142 58.69 27.55 -22.08
C ALA A 142 60.10 28.13 -22.28
N GLU A 143 61.13 27.29 -22.25
CA GLU A 143 62.53 27.68 -22.43
C GLU A 143 62.86 28.18 -23.85
N GLU A 144 62.06 27.81 -24.86
CA GLU A 144 62.15 28.34 -26.23
C GLU A 144 61.93 29.86 -26.32
N ASN A 145 61.30 30.47 -25.30
CA ASN A 145 60.94 31.88 -25.30
C ASN A 145 61.66 32.64 -24.17
N GLU A 146 62.00 33.90 -24.44
CA GLU A 146 62.67 34.77 -23.47
C GLU A 146 61.71 35.73 -22.77
N TYR A 147 61.81 35.81 -21.44
CA TYR A 147 60.97 36.65 -20.60
C TYR A 147 61.80 37.65 -19.83
N ASP A 148 61.20 38.79 -19.53
CA ASP A 148 61.80 39.80 -18.66
C ASP A 148 61.98 39.23 -17.23
N THR A 149 63.17 39.40 -16.68
CA THR A 149 63.46 39.15 -15.27
C THR A 149 62.93 40.28 -14.40
N GLU A 150 62.95 40.09 -13.09
CA GLU A 150 62.88 41.22 -12.18
C GLU A 150 64.09 42.14 -12.43
N PRO A 151 63.95 43.48 -12.28
CA PRO A 151 65.08 44.39 -12.42
C PRO A 151 66.21 43.97 -11.47
N ASN A 152 67.44 43.90 -11.98
CA ASN A 152 68.61 43.66 -11.15
C ASN A 152 68.90 44.88 -10.23
N ASP A 153 69.91 44.80 -9.37
CA ASP A 153 70.25 45.86 -8.40
C ASP A 153 70.60 47.22 -9.05
N GLU A 154 70.80 47.25 -10.37
CA GLU A 154 71.04 48.45 -11.18
C GLU A 154 69.78 48.95 -11.92
N GLY A 155 68.63 48.30 -11.70
CA GLY A 155 67.35 48.62 -12.34
C GLY A 155 67.22 48.14 -13.80
N GLN A 156 68.15 47.31 -14.28
CA GLN A 156 68.12 46.76 -15.65
C GLN A 156 67.30 45.47 -15.68
N ILE A 157 66.44 45.35 -16.70
CA ILE A 157 65.62 44.15 -16.93
C ILE A 157 66.38 43.24 -17.90
N GLU A 158 66.83 42.09 -17.40
CA GLU A 158 67.51 41.08 -18.21
C GLU A 158 66.49 40.09 -18.80
N LYS A 159 66.88 39.38 -19.86
CA LYS A 159 66.08 38.30 -20.43
C LYS A 159 66.48 36.97 -19.82
N ARG A 160 65.50 36.16 -19.43
CA ARG A 160 65.69 34.77 -18.98
C ARG A 160 64.90 33.78 -19.82
N PRO A 161 65.34 32.51 -19.87
CA PRO A 161 64.50 31.43 -20.38
C PRO A 161 63.18 31.33 -19.61
N GLY A 162 62.11 30.95 -20.32
CA GLY A 162 60.80 30.79 -19.72
C GLY A 162 60.73 29.63 -18.71
N LYS A 163 59.84 29.79 -17.73
CA LYS A 163 59.49 28.78 -16.72
C LYS A 163 58.01 28.43 -16.84
N LEU A 164 57.59 27.30 -16.26
CA LEU A 164 56.19 26.84 -16.31
C LEU A 164 55.16 27.85 -15.78
N SER A 165 55.55 28.79 -14.91
CA SER A 165 54.63 29.82 -14.41
C SER A 165 54.43 31.00 -15.38
N ASP A 166 55.25 31.11 -16.42
CA ASP A 166 55.11 32.16 -17.43
C ASP A 166 53.94 31.89 -18.37
N TYR A 167 53.44 32.97 -18.96
CA TYR A 167 52.36 32.98 -19.94
C TYR A 167 52.89 32.83 -21.35
N ILE A 168 52.14 32.18 -22.23
CA ILE A 168 52.50 32.09 -23.65
C ILE A 168 52.69 33.51 -24.21
N PRO A 169 53.81 33.78 -24.92
CA PRO A 169 54.17 35.13 -25.31
C PRO A 169 53.21 35.66 -26.37
N ARG A 170 53.04 36.99 -26.42
CA ARG A 170 52.23 37.65 -27.43
C ARG A 170 53.02 37.75 -28.75
N PRO A 171 52.37 37.65 -29.92
CA PRO A 171 53.05 37.81 -31.21
C PRO A 171 53.63 39.21 -31.44
N TYR A 172 53.03 40.23 -30.81
CA TYR A 172 53.41 41.63 -30.97
C TYR A 172 53.67 42.25 -29.59
N LYS A 173 54.54 43.26 -29.54
CA LYS A 173 54.93 43.94 -28.30
C LYS A 173 53.80 44.82 -27.76
N ASN A 174 53.02 45.42 -28.65
CA ASN A 174 51.87 46.27 -28.30
C ASN A 174 50.77 46.24 -29.37
N ASP A 175 49.61 46.82 -29.04
CA ASP A 175 48.42 46.80 -29.90
C ASP A 175 48.61 47.58 -31.22
N GLU A 176 49.46 48.63 -31.23
CA GLU A 176 49.74 49.41 -32.44
C GLU A 176 50.60 48.63 -33.44
N GLU A 177 51.58 47.87 -32.95
CA GLU A 177 52.36 46.93 -33.77
C GLU A 177 51.47 45.82 -34.35
N ALA A 178 50.54 45.29 -33.53
CA ALA A 178 49.56 44.31 -33.99
C ALA A 178 48.66 44.88 -35.11
N ARG A 179 48.18 46.12 -34.98
CA ARG A 179 47.39 46.81 -36.02
C ARG A 179 48.20 47.08 -37.28
N ALA A 180 49.45 47.50 -37.14
CA ALA A 180 50.33 47.74 -38.28
C ALA A 180 50.58 46.45 -39.09
N ALA A 181 50.78 45.32 -38.41
CA ALA A 181 51.00 44.02 -39.06
C ALA A 181 49.74 43.41 -39.70
N ASN A 182 48.54 43.82 -39.26
CA ASN A 182 47.26 43.23 -39.67
C ASN A 182 46.34 44.24 -40.38
N ASN A 183 46.89 45.09 -41.25
CA ASN A 183 46.13 46.03 -42.09
C ASN A 183 45.16 46.94 -41.29
N GLY A 184 45.57 47.40 -40.11
CA GLY A 184 44.79 48.26 -39.21
C GLY A 184 43.84 47.50 -38.26
N ALA A 185 43.64 46.20 -38.47
CA ALA A 185 42.83 45.35 -37.60
C ALA A 185 43.63 44.91 -36.36
N LEU A 186 42.98 44.83 -35.20
CA LEU A 186 43.58 44.28 -33.98
C LEU A 186 43.08 42.84 -33.78
N PRO A 187 43.95 41.82 -33.93
CA PRO A 187 43.56 40.45 -33.66
C PRO A 187 43.15 40.28 -32.18
N PRO A 188 42.01 39.63 -31.89
CA PRO A 188 41.60 39.39 -30.52
C PRO A 188 42.47 38.32 -29.83
N ASP A 189 42.57 38.43 -28.51
CA ASP A 189 43.09 37.36 -27.64
C ASP A 189 42.15 36.16 -27.66
N LEU A 190 42.72 34.96 -27.82
CA LEU A 190 41.94 33.73 -27.99
C LEU A 190 41.62 33.01 -26.67
N SER A 191 42.15 33.47 -25.53
CA SER A 191 42.07 32.71 -24.27
C SER A 191 40.65 32.50 -23.75
N LEU A 192 39.71 33.36 -24.12
CA LEU A 192 38.30 33.27 -23.75
C LEU A 192 37.36 33.32 -24.96
N MET A 193 37.90 33.13 -26.17
CA MET A 193 37.16 33.40 -27.41
C MET A 193 35.89 32.57 -27.56
N VAL A 194 35.94 31.29 -27.14
CA VAL A 194 34.77 30.39 -27.16
C VAL A 194 33.64 30.92 -26.28
N LYS A 195 33.95 31.48 -25.11
CA LYS A 195 32.93 32.06 -24.22
C LYS A 195 32.51 33.47 -24.64
N ALA A 196 33.31 34.15 -25.45
CA ALA A 196 33.08 35.53 -25.88
C ALA A 196 32.29 35.66 -27.20
N ARG A 197 31.91 34.54 -27.83
CA ARG A 197 31.16 34.53 -29.10
C ARG A 197 29.87 33.73 -28.97
N HIS A 198 28.83 34.20 -29.64
CA HIS A 198 27.57 33.48 -29.76
C HIS A 198 27.83 32.11 -30.40
N GLY A 199 27.08 31.08 -30.01
CA GLY A 199 27.28 29.72 -30.55
C GLY A 199 28.59 29.02 -30.14
N GLY A 200 29.49 29.69 -29.41
CA GLY A 200 30.70 29.13 -28.83
C GLY A 200 31.57 28.36 -29.82
N CYS A 201 31.87 27.09 -29.50
CA CYS A 201 32.67 26.21 -30.35
C CYS A 201 32.12 26.12 -31.79
N ASN A 202 30.79 26.08 -31.94
CA ASN A 202 30.15 25.97 -33.26
C ASN A 202 30.45 27.18 -34.13
N TYR A 203 30.42 28.39 -33.56
CA TYR A 203 30.72 29.61 -34.29
C TYR A 203 32.16 29.65 -34.77
N ILE A 204 33.12 29.37 -33.89
CA ILE A 204 34.54 29.43 -34.27
C ILE A 204 34.86 28.35 -35.31
N PHE A 205 34.30 27.15 -35.17
CA PHE A 205 34.46 26.09 -36.17
C PHE A 205 33.92 26.50 -37.55
N SER A 206 32.69 27.03 -37.59
CA SER A 206 32.09 27.53 -38.84
C SER A 206 32.84 28.74 -39.40
N LEU A 207 33.38 29.62 -38.55
CA LEU A 207 34.21 30.75 -38.98
C LEU A 207 35.49 30.27 -39.68
N LEU A 208 36.21 29.32 -39.09
CA LEU A 208 37.48 28.81 -39.63
C LEU A 208 37.30 27.99 -40.91
N THR A 209 36.15 27.35 -41.10
CA THR A 209 35.84 26.54 -42.28
C THR A 209 35.06 27.31 -43.36
N GLY A 210 34.52 28.48 -43.03
CA GLY A 210 33.63 29.29 -43.87
C GLY A 210 34.33 30.26 -44.83
N TYR A 211 35.33 29.80 -45.58
CA TYR A 211 36.06 30.61 -46.56
C TYR A 211 35.85 30.07 -47.99
N PRO A 212 34.81 30.52 -48.73
CA PRO A 212 34.64 30.14 -50.12
C PRO A 212 35.73 30.77 -51.00
N GLU A 213 36.06 30.13 -52.12
CA GLU A 213 37.12 30.58 -53.05
C GLU A 213 36.78 31.93 -53.70
N GLU A 214 35.50 32.17 -54.00
CA GLU A 214 35.01 33.45 -54.52
C GLU A 214 33.78 33.93 -53.72
N PRO A 215 33.64 35.26 -53.49
CA PRO A 215 32.46 35.81 -52.84
C PRO A 215 31.20 35.58 -53.70
N PRO A 216 30.04 35.29 -53.10
CA PRO A 216 28.79 35.13 -53.84
C PRO A 216 28.43 36.36 -54.69
N PRO A 217 27.78 36.19 -55.85
CA PRO A 217 27.37 37.30 -56.71
C PRO A 217 26.54 38.36 -55.96
N GLY A 218 26.97 39.62 -56.02
CA GLY A 218 26.26 40.76 -55.39
C GLY A 218 26.87 41.28 -54.08
N VAL A 219 27.92 40.64 -53.54
CA VAL A 219 28.63 41.13 -52.35
C VAL A 219 29.80 42.04 -52.75
N GLN A 220 29.82 43.28 -52.25
CA GLN A 220 30.95 44.21 -52.41
C GLN A 220 31.72 44.31 -51.09
N LEU A 221 33.00 43.91 -51.10
CA LEU A 221 33.88 43.98 -49.93
C LEU A 221 34.75 45.25 -50.00
N ALA A 222 35.01 45.86 -48.84
CA ALA A 222 35.99 46.93 -48.74
C ALA A 222 37.41 46.38 -49.04
N PRO A 223 38.32 47.18 -49.63
CA PRO A 223 39.68 46.75 -49.92
C PRO A 223 40.39 46.19 -48.67
N GLY A 224 40.95 44.98 -48.76
CA GLY A 224 41.65 44.30 -47.67
C GLY A 224 40.78 43.39 -46.78
N LEU A 225 39.47 43.26 -47.04
CA LEU A 225 38.59 42.30 -46.35
C LEU A 225 38.34 41.03 -47.17
N ASN A 226 38.13 39.91 -46.47
CA ASN A 226 37.80 38.60 -47.03
C ASN A 226 36.33 38.27 -46.76
N PHE A 227 35.68 37.51 -47.65
CA PHE A 227 34.30 37.08 -47.42
C PHE A 227 34.26 35.90 -46.43
N ASN A 228 33.42 36.02 -45.39
CA ASN A 228 33.07 34.92 -44.50
C ASN A 228 31.59 35.02 -44.11
N PRO A 229 30.75 34.02 -44.42
CA PRO A 229 29.31 34.12 -44.20
C PRO A 229 28.95 34.13 -42.71
N TYR A 230 29.80 33.60 -41.82
CA TYR A 230 29.54 33.53 -40.38
C TYR A 230 30.04 34.77 -39.63
N PHE A 231 30.86 35.63 -40.25
CA PHE A 231 31.34 36.84 -39.59
C PHE A 231 30.29 37.97 -39.68
N PRO A 232 30.05 38.74 -38.61
CA PRO A 232 29.19 39.92 -38.63
C PRO A 232 29.54 40.89 -39.78
N GLY A 233 28.58 41.19 -40.65
CA GLY A 233 28.81 42.04 -41.83
C GLY A 233 29.53 41.35 -43.00
N THR A 234 29.81 40.05 -42.92
CA THR A 234 30.40 39.16 -43.95
C THR A 234 31.81 39.50 -44.46
N GLY A 235 32.36 40.66 -44.12
CA GLY A 235 33.73 41.06 -44.42
C GLY A 235 34.64 40.93 -43.20
N ILE A 236 35.64 40.06 -43.26
CA ILE A 236 36.60 39.80 -42.18
C ILE A 236 38.02 40.17 -42.62
N GLY A 237 38.77 40.88 -41.77
CA GLY A 237 40.18 41.23 -42.05
C GLY A 237 41.14 40.04 -42.03
N MET A 238 40.72 38.92 -41.42
CA MET A 238 41.46 37.67 -41.38
C MET A 238 41.25 36.87 -42.67
N ALA A 239 42.32 36.62 -43.42
CA ALA A 239 42.30 35.71 -44.57
C ALA A 239 42.14 34.25 -44.13
N ARG A 240 41.88 33.34 -45.07
CA ARG A 240 41.88 31.91 -44.79
C ARG A 240 43.27 31.49 -44.31
N VAL A 241 43.35 30.90 -43.12
CA VAL A 241 44.63 30.47 -42.51
C VAL A 241 44.80 28.95 -42.45
N LEU A 242 43.72 28.16 -42.64
CA LEU A 242 43.77 26.71 -42.61
C LEU A 242 43.59 26.11 -44.01
N TYR A 243 44.53 25.25 -44.40
CA TYR A 243 44.56 24.52 -45.66
C TYR A 243 44.90 23.05 -45.40
N ASP A 244 44.43 22.15 -46.25
CA ASP A 244 44.66 20.72 -46.06
C ASP A 244 46.17 20.40 -46.12
N GLY A 245 46.67 19.69 -45.10
CA GLY A 245 48.08 19.32 -44.97
C GLY A 245 49.00 20.42 -44.44
N LEU A 246 48.46 21.51 -43.89
CA LEU A 246 49.28 22.63 -43.38
C LEU A 246 50.13 22.29 -42.15
N VAL A 247 49.66 21.38 -41.30
CA VAL A 247 50.33 20.91 -40.08
C VAL A 247 50.51 19.40 -40.16
N GLU A 248 51.65 18.88 -39.71
CA GLU A 248 51.86 17.44 -39.55
C GLU A 248 51.67 17.04 -38.09
N TYR A 249 50.57 16.33 -37.79
CA TYR A 249 50.28 15.88 -36.44
C TYR A 249 51.19 14.73 -36.00
N GLU A 250 51.72 14.83 -34.77
CA GLU A 250 52.61 13.81 -34.16
C GLU A 250 51.97 12.41 -34.08
N ASP A 251 50.63 12.34 -34.02
CA ASP A 251 49.86 11.09 -33.89
C ASP A 251 49.42 10.47 -35.23
N GLY A 252 49.81 11.08 -36.36
CA GLY A 252 49.48 10.59 -37.71
C GLY A 252 48.05 10.89 -38.18
N THR A 253 47.27 11.68 -37.42
CA THR A 253 45.93 12.12 -37.84
C THR A 253 46.02 12.96 -39.13
N PRO A 254 45.14 12.76 -40.13
CA PRO A 254 45.12 13.61 -41.32
C PRO A 254 44.73 15.06 -40.99
N ALA A 255 45.62 16.01 -41.27
CA ALA A 255 45.41 17.44 -41.04
C ALA A 255 44.56 18.10 -42.14
N THR A 256 43.30 17.70 -42.25
CA THR A 256 42.32 18.41 -43.08
C THR A 256 41.92 19.73 -42.42
N THR A 257 41.46 20.71 -43.21
CA THR A 257 40.98 22.01 -42.74
C THR A 257 39.96 21.86 -41.62
N SER A 258 39.00 20.94 -41.78
CA SER A 258 37.96 20.64 -40.79
C SER A 258 38.52 19.99 -39.52
N GLN A 259 39.51 19.10 -39.65
CA GLN A 259 40.13 18.44 -38.49
C GLN A 259 40.97 19.43 -37.67
N MET A 260 41.77 20.27 -38.32
CA MET A 260 42.51 21.35 -37.66
C MET A 260 41.58 22.37 -37.00
N ALA A 261 40.49 22.76 -37.68
CA ALA A 261 39.48 23.65 -37.12
C ALA A 261 38.80 23.02 -35.89
N LYS A 262 38.51 21.71 -35.92
CA LYS A 262 37.94 21.00 -34.77
C LYS A 262 38.91 20.97 -33.59
N ASP A 263 40.16 20.58 -33.82
CA ASP A 263 41.16 20.42 -32.76
C ASP A 263 41.50 21.77 -32.12
N VAL A 264 41.72 22.83 -32.92
CA VAL A 264 42.00 24.17 -32.38
C VAL A 264 40.80 24.72 -31.60
N VAL A 265 39.57 24.48 -32.04
CA VAL A 265 38.36 24.90 -31.32
C VAL A 265 38.20 24.14 -30.00
N GLU A 266 38.48 22.84 -29.98
CA GLU A 266 38.50 22.04 -28.75
C GLU A 266 39.52 22.60 -27.75
N PHE A 267 40.73 22.94 -28.24
CA PHE A 267 41.77 23.59 -27.45
C PHE A 267 41.36 24.98 -26.94
N LEU A 268 40.72 25.80 -27.77
CA LEU A 268 40.22 27.12 -27.37
C LEU A 268 39.04 27.03 -26.38
N ASN A 269 38.27 25.95 -26.40
CA ASN A 269 37.25 25.72 -25.39
C ASN A 269 37.88 25.31 -24.06
N TRP A 270 38.89 24.45 -24.11
CA TRP A 270 39.69 24.11 -22.94
C TRP A 270 40.42 25.33 -22.36
N SER A 271 40.98 26.22 -23.19
CA SER A 271 41.64 27.44 -22.71
C SER A 271 40.65 28.36 -21.98
N ALA A 272 39.39 28.40 -22.43
CA ALA A 272 38.34 29.16 -21.78
C ALA A 272 37.77 28.48 -20.52
N GLU A 273 37.99 27.17 -20.34
CA GLU A 273 37.50 26.40 -19.20
C GLU A 273 38.39 25.19 -18.84
N PRO A 274 39.64 25.43 -18.37
CA PRO A 274 40.58 24.35 -18.11
C PRO A 274 40.15 23.46 -16.94
N GLU A 275 39.25 23.92 -16.07
CA GLU A 275 38.73 23.19 -14.92
C GLU A 275 37.50 22.31 -15.21
N MET A 276 36.98 22.29 -16.44
CA MET A 276 35.74 21.58 -16.78
C MET A 276 35.76 20.10 -16.39
N ASP A 277 36.86 19.40 -16.67
CA ASP A 277 37.00 17.97 -16.38
C ASP A 277 36.96 17.69 -14.87
N ASN A 278 37.66 18.54 -14.10
CA ASN A 278 37.63 18.49 -12.64
C ASN A 278 36.22 18.77 -12.10
N ARG A 279 35.50 19.74 -12.70
CA ARG A 279 34.13 20.08 -12.29
C ARG A 279 33.16 18.93 -12.55
N LYS A 280 33.23 18.27 -13.71
CA LYS A 280 32.43 17.09 -14.04
C LYS A 280 32.73 15.92 -13.10
N LYS A 281 34.01 15.65 -12.84
CA LYS A 281 34.45 14.62 -11.87
C LYS A 281 33.93 14.89 -10.46
N MET A 282 34.00 16.14 -10.00
CA MET A 282 33.47 16.52 -8.68
C MET A 282 31.94 16.45 -8.63
N GLY A 283 31.25 16.86 -9.69
CA GLY A 283 29.79 16.71 -9.81
C GLY A 283 29.35 15.25 -9.67
N ALA A 284 30.03 14.32 -10.35
CA ALA A 284 29.75 12.89 -10.23
C ALA A 284 29.94 12.37 -8.79
N LYS A 285 31.01 12.78 -8.10
CA LYS A 285 31.25 12.42 -6.69
C LYS A 285 30.13 12.91 -5.77
N VAL A 286 29.69 14.17 -5.95
CA VAL A 286 28.61 14.76 -5.14
C VAL A 286 27.29 14.02 -5.34
N LEU A 287 26.95 13.65 -6.58
CA LEU A 287 25.73 12.90 -6.89
C LEU A 287 25.73 11.52 -6.20
N VAL A 288 26.85 10.80 -6.26
CA VAL A 288 26.99 9.48 -5.61
C VAL A 288 26.82 9.61 -4.09
N ILE A 289 27.55 10.53 -3.45
CA ILE A 289 27.50 10.71 -1.99
C ILE A 289 26.10 11.12 -1.53
N SER A 290 25.46 12.08 -2.23
CA SER A 290 24.13 12.58 -1.88
C SER A 290 23.06 11.49 -1.99
N THR A 291 23.17 10.62 -3.00
CA THR A 291 22.25 9.49 -3.19
C THR A 291 22.35 8.48 -2.03
N VAL A 292 23.57 8.15 -1.61
CA VAL A 292 23.80 7.25 -0.47
C VAL A 292 23.27 7.84 0.84
N LEU A 293 23.55 9.12 1.11
CA LEU A 293 23.05 9.79 2.31
C LEU A 293 21.52 9.90 2.35
N PHE A 294 20.88 10.14 1.20
CA PHE A 294 19.42 10.17 1.10
C PHE A 294 18.80 8.80 1.43
N ALA A 295 19.34 7.72 0.86
CA ALA A 295 18.86 6.36 1.13
C ALA A 295 18.98 5.99 2.62
N LEU A 296 20.11 6.32 3.25
CA LEU A 296 20.32 6.12 4.69
C LEU A 296 19.33 6.92 5.54
N SER A 297 19.09 8.19 5.19
CA SER A 297 18.10 9.04 5.88
C SER A 297 16.69 8.45 5.84
N VAL A 298 16.26 7.94 4.68
CA VAL A 298 14.95 7.26 4.53
C VAL A 298 14.89 6.00 5.38
N TRP A 299 15.96 5.20 5.42
CA TRP A 299 16.03 4.00 6.25
C TRP A 299 15.95 4.32 7.74
N VAL A 300 16.75 5.27 8.24
CA VAL A 300 16.73 5.71 9.65
C VAL A 300 15.35 6.23 10.05
N LYS A 301 14.72 7.05 9.18
CA LYS A 301 13.35 7.54 9.40
C LYS A 301 12.37 6.38 9.52
N ARG A 302 12.41 5.39 8.63
CA ARG A 302 11.52 4.23 8.72
C ARG A 302 11.76 3.41 9.99
N TYR A 303 13.02 3.15 10.33
CA TYR A 303 13.41 2.38 11.51
C TYR A 303 12.93 3.04 12.81
N LYS A 304 13.19 4.34 13.01
CA LYS A 304 12.81 5.06 14.25
C LYS A 304 11.30 5.26 14.40
N TRP A 305 10.58 5.51 13.31
CA TRP A 305 9.16 5.87 13.37
C TRP A 305 8.22 4.66 13.29
N SER A 306 8.70 3.48 12.90
CA SER A 306 7.89 2.26 12.85
C SER A 306 7.30 1.88 14.21
N PRO A 307 8.07 1.82 15.33
CA PRO A 307 7.53 1.48 16.64
C PRO A 307 6.48 2.49 17.14
N LEU A 308 6.71 3.79 16.91
CA LEU A 308 5.77 4.83 17.33
C LEU A 308 4.44 4.77 16.56
N LYS A 309 4.49 4.57 15.24
CA LYS A 309 3.28 4.47 14.41
C LYS A 309 2.48 3.18 14.63
N THR A 310 3.10 2.14 15.19
CA THR A 310 2.48 0.85 15.47
C THR A 310 2.07 0.67 16.93
N ARG A 311 2.38 1.63 17.81
CA ARG A 311 1.98 1.60 19.21
C ARG A 311 0.47 1.77 19.33
N LYS A 312 -0.24 0.68 19.62
CA LYS A 312 -1.63 0.75 20.07
C LYS A 312 -1.64 1.14 21.56
N ILE A 313 -2.30 2.25 21.88
CA ILE A 313 -2.60 2.60 23.28
C ILE A 313 -3.79 1.72 23.68
N VAL A 314 -3.55 0.74 24.54
CA VAL A 314 -4.61 -0.11 25.10
C VAL A 314 -5.07 0.53 26.40
N TYR A 315 -6.30 1.04 26.43
CA TYR A 315 -6.95 1.43 27.67
C TYR A 315 -7.39 0.15 28.40
N ASN A 316 -6.75 -0.15 29.52
CA ASN A 316 -7.19 -1.23 30.41
C ASN A 316 -8.03 -0.58 31.51
N PRO A 317 -9.37 -0.76 31.51
CA PRO A 317 -10.18 -0.29 32.63
C PRO A 317 -9.73 -1.00 33.93
N PRO A 318 -9.81 -0.33 35.09
CA PRO A 318 -9.51 -0.96 36.37
C PRO A 318 -10.50 -2.11 36.63
N PHE A 319 -10.04 -3.13 37.36
CA PHE A 319 -10.91 -4.22 37.83
C PHE A 319 -11.67 -3.76 39.08
N TYR A 320 -12.87 -4.31 39.30
CA TYR A 320 -13.65 -4.01 40.50
C TYR A 320 -12.94 -4.49 41.78
N ILE A 321 -12.34 -5.68 41.73
CA ILE A 321 -11.42 -6.21 42.74
C ILE A 321 -10.05 -6.32 42.08
N GLU A 322 -9.11 -5.45 42.42
CA GLU A 322 -7.75 -5.49 41.90
C GLU A 322 -6.88 -6.47 42.69
N ASN A 323 -5.98 -7.20 42.01
CA ASN A 323 -5.01 -8.07 42.68
C ASN A 323 -3.71 -7.27 42.97
N PRO A 324 -3.35 -7.03 44.24
CA PRO A 324 -2.12 -6.33 44.59
C PRO A 324 -0.84 -7.15 44.31
N ASN A 325 -0.95 -8.48 44.15
CA ASN A 325 0.17 -9.41 43.98
C ASN A 325 0.49 -9.74 42.51
N VAL A 326 -0.05 -8.99 41.54
CA VAL A 326 0.24 -9.22 40.12
C VAL A 326 1.74 -9.13 39.85
N GLY A 327 2.31 -10.22 39.32
CA GLY A 327 3.73 -10.35 39.04
C GLY A 327 4.57 -10.87 40.21
N ASN A 328 4.02 -10.95 41.42
CA ASN A 328 4.72 -11.51 42.58
C ASN A 328 4.67 -13.05 42.56
N LYS A 329 5.73 -13.67 42.05
CA LYS A 329 5.85 -15.13 41.95
C LYS A 329 6.04 -15.83 43.31
N GLU A 330 6.25 -15.08 44.39
CA GLU A 330 6.27 -15.65 45.74
C GLU A 330 4.86 -16.02 46.22
N ASN A 331 3.81 -15.43 45.63
CA ASN A 331 2.44 -15.88 45.84
C ASN A 331 2.19 -17.19 45.07
N SER A 332 1.68 -18.20 45.77
CA SER A 332 1.45 -19.54 45.22
C SER A 332 0.31 -19.59 44.20
N GLU A 333 -0.64 -18.65 44.28
CA GLU A 333 -1.76 -18.53 43.37
C GLU A 333 -1.88 -17.10 42.83
N ASP A 334 -2.69 -16.92 41.79
CA ASP A 334 -3.14 -15.62 41.24
C ASP A 334 -2.13 -14.59 40.70
N TRP A 335 -0.80 -14.76 40.79
CA TRP A 335 0.15 -13.71 40.35
C TRP A 335 0.08 -13.34 38.84
N ARG A 336 -0.67 -14.10 38.04
CA ARG A 336 -1.02 -13.79 36.63
C ARG A 336 -2.42 -13.20 36.44
N ILE A 337 -3.22 -13.09 37.49
CA ILE A 337 -4.61 -12.62 37.49
C ILE A 337 -4.63 -11.15 37.90
N ARG A 338 -5.11 -10.27 37.01
CA ARG A 338 -5.13 -8.81 37.25
C ARG A 338 -6.14 -8.38 38.30
N GLY A 339 -7.22 -9.14 38.44
CA GLY A 339 -8.35 -8.82 39.28
C GLY A 339 -9.62 -9.52 38.83
N TYR A 340 -10.74 -9.19 39.47
CA TYR A 340 -12.04 -9.79 39.23
C TYR A 340 -13.11 -8.70 39.07
N ASN A 341 -14.03 -8.93 38.15
CA ASN A 341 -15.25 -8.15 38.02
C ASN A 341 -16.45 -9.02 38.40
N PRO A 342 -17.42 -8.51 39.18
CA PRO A 342 -18.61 -9.27 39.51
C PRO A 342 -19.43 -9.55 38.25
N LEU A 343 -19.86 -10.80 38.09
CA LEU A 343 -20.73 -11.24 37.01
C LEU A 343 -22.17 -11.30 37.51
N THR A 344 -23.11 -10.79 36.71
CA THR A 344 -24.55 -10.89 36.97
C THR A 344 -24.91 -12.38 37.05
N PRO A 345 -25.54 -12.88 38.13
CA PRO A 345 -26.00 -14.27 38.19
C PRO A 345 -27.07 -14.61 37.13
N PRO A 346 -27.15 -15.87 36.67
CA PRO A 346 -28.16 -16.28 35.69
C PRO A 346 -29.61 -15.99 36.11
N ASP A 347 -29.99 -16.26 37.36
CA ASP A 347 -31.35 -16.01 37.86
C ASP A 347 -31.73 -14.53 37.80
N LEU A 348 -30.83 -13.63 38.19
CA LEU A 348 -31.04 -12.20 38.12
C LEU A 348 -31.24 -11.73 36.68
N LEU A 349 -30.44 -12.25 35.73
CA LEU A 349 -30.61 -11.92 34.32
C LEU A 349 -31.93 -12.48 33.75
N GLN A 350 -32.31 -13.70 34.14
CA GLN A 350 -33.56 -14.33 33.73
C GLN A 350 -34.79 -13.63 34.34
N HIS A 351 -34.63 -13.01 35.52
CA HIS A 351 -35.65 -12.17 36.14
C HIS A 351 -35.77 -10.80 35.45
N GLU A 352 -34.64 -10.16 35.15
CA GLU A 352 -34.57 -8.86 34.45
C GLU A 352 -35.17 -8.97 33.03
N ILE A 353 -34.84 -10.05 32.32
CA ILE A 353 -35.31 -10.33 30.95
C ILE A 353 -35.99 -11.70 30.94
N PRO A 354 -37.29 -11.77 31.29
CA PRO A 354 -38.02 -13.03 31.35
C PRO A 354 -38.31 -13.58 29.95
N GLN A 355 -38.33 -14.90 29.84
CA GLN A 355 -38.85 -15.57 28.66
C GLN A 355 -40.37 -15.36 28.59
N THR A 356 -40.87 -14.85 27.46
CA THR A 356 -42.31 -14.67 27.25
C THR A 356 -42.99 -16.04 27.05
N ALA A 357 -44.32 -16.10 27.24
CA ALA A 357 -45.09 -17.32 26.99
C ALA A 357 -44.98 -17.79 25.53
N LYS A 358 -44.96 -16.86 24.58
CA LYS A 358 -44.83 -17.15 23.15
C LYS A 358 -43.43 -17.65 22.81
N SER A 359 -42.39 -16.99 23.32
CA SER A 359 -41.00 -17.46 23.21
C SER A 359 -40.87 -18.90 23.72
N LYS A 360 -41.40 -19.20 24.91
CA LYS A 360 -41.37 -20.55 25.49
C LYS A 360 -42.07 -21.57 24.59
N ALA A 361 -43.25 -21.23 24.06
CA ALA A 361 -43.98 -22.12 23.14
C ALA A 361 -43.19 -22.39 21.85
N THR A 362 -42.58 -21.36 21.26
CA THR A 362 -41.70 -21.51 20.09
C THR A 362 -40.52 -22.43 20.37
N VAL A 363 -39.85 -22.26 21.52
CA VAL A 363 -38.69 -23.06 21.87
C VAL A 363 -39.07 -24.53 22.07
N ILE A 364 -40.12 -24.81 22.86
CA ILE A 364 -40.56 -26.19 23.15
C ILE A 364 -41.01 -26.89 21.87
N ALA A 365 -41.89 -26.27 21.07
CA ALA A 365 -42.36 -26.86 19.83
C ALA A 365 -41.19 -27.21 18.88
N ALA A 366 -40.25 -26.29 18.71
CA ALA A 366 -39.10 -26.53 17.84
C ALA A 366 -38.12 -27.57 18.40
N ARG A 367 -38.03 -27.77 19.73
CA ARG A 367 -37.27 -28.88 20.31
C ARG A 367 -37.92 -30.20 19.95
N ASP A 368 -39.23 -30.33 20.15
CA ASP A 368 -39.97 -31.56 19.85
C ASP A 368 -39.87 -31.91 18.35
N GLU A 369 -40.01 -30.90 17.47
CA GLU A 369 -39.83 -31.06 16.02
C GLU A 369 -38.39 -31.41 15.63
N ALA A 370 -37.38 -30.83 16.29
CA ALA A 370 -35.99 -31.17 16.02
C ALA A 370 -35.66 -32.60 16.48
N VAL A 371 -36.15 -33.00 17.67
CA VAL A 371 -36.02 -34.37 18.20
C VAL A 371 -36.64 -35.37 17.23
N SER A 372 -37.85 -35.12 16.71
CA SER A 372 -38.49 -36.04 15.77
C SER A 372 -37.70 -36.23 14.47
N ILE A 373 -37.04 -35.17 13.96
CA ILE A 373 -36.14 -35.27 12.79
C ILE A 373 -34.86 -36.04 13.13
N VAL A 374 -34.25 -35.77 14.29
CA VAL A 374 -33.03 -36.42 14.79
C VAL A 374 -33.26 -37.92 14.98
N GLN A 375 -34.38 -38.30 15.58
CA GLN A 375 -34.76 -39.69 15.83
C GLN A 375 -35.38 -40.37 14.59
N GLY A 376 -35.70 -39.62 13.53
CA GLY A 376 -36.28 -40.15 12.30
C GLY A 376 -37.76 -40.52 12.42
N THR A 377 -38.46 -39.95 13.40
CA THR A 377 -39.89 -40.16 13.67
C THR A 377 -40.78 -39.04 13.11
N ASP A 378 -40.21 -37.98 12.53
CA ASP A 378 -40.97 -36.93 11.81
C ASP A 378 -41.72 -37.53 10.62
N SER A 379 -43.05 -37.57 10.71
CA SER A 379 -43.95 -38.17 9.71
C SER A 379 -43.84 -37.49 8.34
N SER A 380 -43.56 -36.19 8.33
CA SER A 380 -43.33 -35.39 7.12
C SER A 380 -41.92 -35.55 6.54
N ARG A 381 -41.05 -36.33 7.18
CA ARG A 381 -39.64 -36.56 6.78
C ARG A 381 -38.95 -35.26 6.37
N ARG A 382 -39.12 -34.21 7.16
CA ARG A 382 -38.55 -32.88 6.91
C ARG A 382 -37.03 -32.88 7.06
N LEU A 383 -36.41 -31.82 6.53
CA LEU A 383 -34.98 -31.54 6.70
C LEU A 383 -34.78 -30.44 7.73
N LEU A 384 -33.94 -30.68 8.74
CA LEU A 384 -33.53 -29.65 9.71
C LEU A 384 -32.52 -28.70 9.06
N VAL A 385 -32.83 -27.40 8.99
CA VAL A 385 -31.97 -26.40 8.38
C VAL A 385 -31.55 -25.37 9.40
N ILE A 386 -30.29 -25.43 9.84
CA ILE A 386 -29.68 -24.41 10.70
C ILE A 386 -29.05 -23.34 9.81
N ILE A 387 -29.68 -22.18 9.68
CA ILE A 387 -29.25 -21.13 8.75
C ILE A 387 -29.24 -19.75 9.40
N GLY A 388 -28.20 -18.96 9.13
CA GLY A 388 -28.07 -17.60 9.67
C GLY A 388 -26.64 -17.09 9.71
N PRO A 389 -26.42 -15.91 10.30
CA PRO A 389 -25.11 -15.27 10.35
C PRO A 389 -24.03 -16.18 10.95
N CYS A 390 -22.78 -16.06 10.46
CA CYS A 390 -21.63 -16.75 11.07
C CYS A 390 -21.54 -16.42 12.58
N SER A 391 -21.66 -15.14 12.92
CA SER A 391 -21.87 -14.65 14.29
C SER A 391 -22.64 -13.33 14.28
N ILE A 392 -23.47 -13.12 15.30
CA ILE A 392 -24.29 -11.91 15.46
C ILE A 392 -23.48 -10.86 16.22
N HIS A 393 -23.28 -9.71 15.60
CA HIS A 393 -22.60 -8.55 16.19
C HIS A 393 -23.50 -7.32 16.30
N ASP A 394 -24.65 -7.33 15.62
CA ASP A 394 -25.59 -6.22 15.57
C ASP A 394 -27.04 -6.72 15.71
N PRO A 395 -27.67 -6.58 16.90
CA PRO A 395 -29.03 -7.05 17.16
C PRO A 395 -30.10 -6.53 16.18
N PRO A 396 -30.12 -5.25 15.76
CA PRO A 396 -31.06 -4.77 14.75
C PRO A 396 -30.97 -5.55 13.43
N SER A 397 -29.75 -5.78 12.91
CA SER A 397 -29.56 -6.57 11.70
C SER A 397 -30.00 -8.03 11.84
N ALA A 398 -29.85 -8.62 13.03
CA ALA A 398 -30.30 -9.97 13.31
C ALA A 398 -31.83 -10.07 13.34
N LEU A 399 -32.52 -9.08 13.89
CA LEU A 399 -33.97 -8.99 13.88
C LEU A 399 -34.53 -8.82 12.46
N ASP A 400 -33.93 -7.97 11.62
CA ASP A 400 -34.29 -7.84 10.19
C ASP A 400 -34.10 -9.17 9.46
N TYR A 401 -32.94 -9.80 9.60
CA TYR A 401 -32.70 -11.13 9.02
C TYR A 401 -33.75 -12.15 9.46
N ALA A 402 -34.12 -12.19 10.74
CA ALA A 402 -35.14 -13.08 11.26
C ALA A 402 -36.54 -12.81 10.69
N GLN A 403 -36.93 -11.54 10.51
CA GLN A 403 -38.20 -11.16 9.88
C GLN A 403 -38.31 -11.71 8.46
N ARG A 404 -37.20 -11.66 7.70
CA ARG A 404 -37.16 -12.22 6.35
C ARG A 404 -37.21 -13.75 6.39
N LEU A 405 -36.44 -14.37 7.29
CA LEU A 405 -36.36 -15.83 7.42
C LEU A 405 -37.69 -16.46 7.89
N LEU A 406 -38.47 -15.77 8.72
CA LEU A 406 -39.81 -16.20 9.12
C LEU A 406 -40.75 -16.45 7.93
N LYS A 407 -40.65 -15.62 6.88
CA LYS A 407 -41.45 -15.79 5.66
C LYS A 407 -41.09 -17.10 4.94
N LEU A 408 -39.80 -17.41 4.86
CA LEU A 408 -39.31 -18.65 4.25
C LEU A 408 -39.61 -19.87 5.12
N LYS A 409 -39.48 -19.74 6.45
CA LYS A 409 -39.90 -20.77 7.41
C LYS A 409 -41.37 -21.14 7.19
N ALA A 410 -42.26 -20.16 7.07
CA ALA A 410 -43.67 -20.41 6.81
C ALA A 410 -43.91 -21.03 5.41
N LYS A 411 -43.22 -20.53 4.37
CA LYS A 411 -43.35 -21.03 2.99
C LYS A 411 -42.94 -22.51 2.84
N TYR A 412 -41.93 -22.96 3.59
CA TYR A 412 -41.34 -24.30 3.44
C TYR A 412 -41.57 -25.22 4.65
N GLN A 413 -42.47 -24.89 5.57
CA GLN A 413 -42.66 -25.62 6.84
C GLN A 413 -43.00 -27.11 6.68
N ASP A 414 -43.63 -27.49 5.56
CA ASP A 414 -44.01 -28.88 5.27
C ASP A 414 -42.83 -29.74 4.82
N ASP A 415 -41.70 -29.12 4.48
CA ASP A 415 -40.49 -29.73 3.92
C ASP A 415 -39.27 -29.51 4.82
N LEU A 416 -39.17 -28.33 5.43
CA LEU A 416 -38.00 -27.86 6.17
C LEU A 416 -38.39 -27.42 7.58
N LEU A 417 -37.62 -27.86 8.57
CA LEU A 417 -37.59 -27.25 9.90
C LEU A 417 -36.47 -26.20 9.91
N VAL A 418 -36.83 -24.95 9.64
CA VAL A 418 -35.87 -23.83 9.63
C VAL A 418 -35.63 -23.34 11.05
N VAL A 419 -34.35 -23.35 11.46
CA VAL A 419 -33.86 -22.85 12.76
C VAL A 419 -32.78 -21.80 12.51
N MET A 420 -32.94 -20.62 13.10
CA MET A 420 -32.00 -19.52 12.91
C MET A 420 -30.70 -19.77 13.68
N ARG A 421 -29.59 -19.80 12.94
CA ARG A 421 -28.25 -19.79 13.51
C ARG A 421 -27.99 -18.46 14.23
N SER A 422 -27.87 -18.51 15.55
CA SER A 422 -27.78 -17.37 16.45
C SER A 422 -26.50 -17.38 17.28
N TYR A 423 -25.36 -17.55 16.62
CA TYR A 423 -24.07 -17.69 17.29
C TYR A 423 -23.57 -16.32 17.76
N LEU A 424 -23.14 -16.22 19.01
CA LEU A 424 -22.74 -14.96 19.62
C LEU A 424 -21.23 -14.72 19.60
N GLU A 425 -20.45 -15.78 19.48
CA GLU A 425 -19.00 -15.74 19.43
C GLU A 425 -18.48 -16.74 18.39
N LYS A 426 -17.25 -16.52 17.95
CA LYS A 426 -16.51 -17.46 17.13
C LYS A 426 -15.18 -17.80 17.80
N PRO A 427 -14.85 -19.08 18.04
CA PRO A 427 -13.55 -19.48 18.58
C PRO A 427 -12.37 -19.02 17.71
N ARG A 428 -11.38 -18.34 18.31
CA ARG A 428 -10.18 -17.85 17.61
C ARG A 428 -8.89 -18.30 18.29
N THR A 429 -7.90 -18.70 17.49
CA THR A 429 -6.50 -18.88 17.95
C THR A 429 -5.65 -17.62 17.80
N THR A 430 -6.18 -16.57 17.15
CA THR A 430 -5.51 -15.29 16.93
C THR A 430 -6.33 -14.13 17.48
N VAL A 431 -5.68 -12.97 17.65
CA VAL A 431 -6.34 -11.74 18.14
C VAL A 431 -7.42 -11.29 17.15
N GLY A 432 -8.62 -11.01 17.65
CA GLY A 432 -9.79 -10.56 16.89
C GLY A 432 -10.98 -10.31 17.84
N TRP A 433 -12.10 -9.81 17.30
CA TRP A 433 -13.33 -9.60 18.06
C TRP A 433 -13.77 -10.90 18.76
N LYS A 434 -14.21 -10.76 20.02
CA LYS A 434 -14.45 -11.86 20.96
C LYS A 434 -15.92 -12.28 21.07
N GLY A 435 -16.78 -11.75 20.21
CA GLY A 435 -18.21 -12.04 20.24
C GLY A 435 -19.03 -11.03 21.04
N LEU A 436 -20.34 -11.10 20.87
CA LEU A 436 -21.32 -10.15 21.42
C LEU A 436 -21.40 -10.21 22.94
N ILE A 437 -21.23 -11.40 23.53
CA ILE A 437 -21.17 -11.56 24.98
C ILE A 437 -19.93 -10.85 25.53
N ASN A 438 -18.74 -11.14 24.99
CA ASN A 438 -17.50 -10.61 25.52
C ASN A 438 -17.33 -9.11 25.24
N ASP A 439 -17.57 -8.67 24.00
CA ASP A 439 -17.27 -7.32 23.53
C ASP A 439 -18.44 -6.73 22.71
N PRO A 440 -19.56 -6.35 23.38
CA PRO A 440 -20.79 -5.93 22.68
C PRO A 440 -20.66 -4.61 21.93
N ASP A 441 -19.71 -3.77 22.32
CA ASP A 441 -19.49 -2.45 21.71
C ASP A 441 -18.47 -2.49 20.56
N ILE A 442 -17.83 -3.65 20.33
CA ILE A 442 -16.81 -3.87 19.29
C ILE A 442 -15.63 -2.88 19.44
N ASP A 443 -15.21 -2.64 20.69
CA ASP A 443 -14.17 -1.67 21.07
C ASP A 443 -13.09 -2.28 21.98
N ASN A 444 -13.15 -3.59 22.25
CA ASN A 444 -12.31 -4.32 23.21
C ASN A 444 -12.49 -3.85 24.66
N SER A 445 -13.65 -3.31 25.05
CA SER A 445 -13.93 -2.91 26.43
C SER A 445 -14.32 -4.07 27.35
N PHE A 446 -14.59 -5.27 26.80
CA PHE A 446 -14.92 -6.49 27.53
C PHE A 446 -16.11 -6.38 28.51
N LYS A 447 -17.18 -5.67 28.12
CA LYS A 447 -18.36 -5.45 28.96
C LYS A 447 -19.28 -6.69 29.00
N ILE A 448 -18.81 -7.79 29.59
CA ILE A 448 -19.51 -9.09 29.63
C ILE A 448 -20.94 -8.98 30.19
N ASN A 449 -21.14 -8.27 31.29
CA ASN A 449 -22.47 -8.05 31.89
C ASN A 449 -23.46 -7.34 30.94
N LYS A 450 -22.96 -6.43 30.10
CA LYS A 450 -23.76 -5.77 29.06
C LYS A 450 -24.03 -6.74 27.90
N GLY A 451 -23.01 -7.49 27.49
CA GLY A 451 -23.13 -8.48 26.42
C GLY A 451 -24.17 -9.56 26.73
N LEU A 452 -24.18 -10.09 27.96
CA LEU A 452 -25.19 -11.05 28.41
C LEU A 452 -26.62 -10.49 28.33
N ARG A 453 -26.84 -9.24 28.77
CA ARG A 453 -28.14 -8.56 28.65
C ARG A 453 -28.57 -8.39 27.20
N VAL A 454 -27.68 -7.87 26.36
CA VAL A 454 -27.95 -7.67 24.93
C VAL A 454 -28.26 -8.99 24.24
N SER A 455 -27.47 -10.04 24.50
CA SER A 455 -27.67 -11.37 23.92
C SER A 455 -28.97 -12.02 24.37
N ARG A 456 -29.31 -11.94 25.67
CA ARG A 456 -30.55 -12.52 26.18
C ARG A 456 -31.77 -11.79 25.63
N GLN A 457 -31.76 -10.45 25.63
CA GLN A 457 -32.86 -9.67 25.07
C GLN A 457 -33.09 -10.04 23.60
N LEU A 458 -32.01 -10.08 22.80
CA LEU A 458 -32.10 -10.49 21.40
C LEU A 458 -32.71 -11.89 21.24
N PHE A 459 -32.31 -12.87 22.06
CA PHE A 459 -32.86 -14.22 21.95
C PHE A 459 -34.33 -14.28 22.35
N VAL A 460 -34.76 -13.53 23.38
CA VAL A 460 -36.18 -13.38 23.72
C VAL A 460 -36.95 -12.76 22.57
N ASP A 461 -36.46 -11.67 21.97
CA ASP A 461 -37.12 -10.98 20.86
C ASP A 461 -37.28 -11.93 19.65
N LEU A 462 -36.22 -12.64 19.26
CA LEU A 462 -36.24 -13.57 18.12
C LEU A 462 -37.22 -14.73 18.34
N THR A 463 -37.19 -15.34 19.53
CA THR A 463 -38.10 -16.46 19.85
C THR A 463 -39.54 -16.00 20.05
N ASP A 464 -39.78 -14.81 20.60
CA ASP A 464 -41.12 -14.22 20.70
C ASP A 464 -41.73 -13.95 19.32
N MET A 465 -40.91 -13.62 18.32
CA MET A 465 -41.37 -13.51 16.93
C MET A 465 -41.77 -14.87 16.31
N GLY A 466 -41.43 -16.00 16.94
CA GLY A 466 -41.69 -17.35 16.44
C GLY A 466 -40.51 -18.00 15.73
N MET A 467 -39.30 -17.43 15.83
CA MET A 467 -38.10 -18.00 15.23
C MET A 467 -37.34 -18.89 16.24
N PRO A 468 -37.25 -20.22 16.00
CA PRO A 468 -36.41 -21.07 16.83
C PRO A 468 -34.93 -20.81 16.58
N LEU A 469 -34.10 -20.98 17.61
CA LEU A 469 -32.69 -20.59 17.59
C LEU A 469 -31.76 -21.79 17.77
N ALA A 470 -30.63 -21.74 17.07
CA ALA A 470 -29.50 -22.64 17.28
C ALA A 470 -28.24 -21.85 17.66
N SER A 471 -27.52 -22.30 18.68
CA SER A 471 -26.24 -21.70 19.10
C SER A 471 -25.19 -22.77 19.40
N GLU A 472 -23.92 -22.36 19.42
CA GLU A 472 -22.80 -23.19 19.83
C GLU A 472 -22.49 -23.02 21.31
N MET A 473 -22.17 -24.13 21.99
CA MET A 473 -21.76 -24.11 23.39
C MET A 473 -20.25 -24.07 23.45
N LEU A 474 -19.72 -22.89 23.80
CA LEU A 474 -18.29 -22.58 23.82
C LEU A 474 -17.64 -22.78 25.20
N ASP A 475 -18.46 -22.73 26.24
CA ASP A 475 -18.07 -22.86 27.63
C ASP A 475 -19.22 -23.48 28.44
N THR A 476 -18.95 -23.81 29.70
CA THR A 476 -19.88 -24.52 30.59
C THR A 476 -20.71 -23.59 31.49
N ILE A 477 -20.57 -22.28 31.34
CA ILE A 477 -21.22 -21.24 32.17
C ILE A 477 -22.29 -20.49 31.36
N SER A 478 -21.96 -20.01 30.16
CA SER A 478 -22.88 -19.24 29.31
C SER A 478 -24.23 -19.92 29.02
N PRO A 479 -24.34 -21.27 28.91
CA PRO A 479 -25.65 -21.92 28.77
C PRO A 479 -26.61 -21.63 29.92
N GLN A 480 -26.12 -21.38 31.14
CA GLN A 480 -27.00 -21.06 32.27
C GLN A 480 -27.81 -19.78 32.04
N PHE A 481 -27.32 -18.87 31.20
CA PHE A 481 -27.96 -17.58 30.91
C PHE A 481 -28.93 -17.63 29.73
N LEU A 482 -28.73 -18.55 28.78
CA LEU A 482 -29.36 -18.49 27.45
C LEU A 482 -30.01 -19.80 26.99
N ALA A 483 -29.71 -20.95 27.62
CA ALA A 483 -30.15 -22.25 27.14
C ALA A 483 -31.68 -22.43 27.15
N ASP A 484 -32.41 -21.68 27.98
CA ASP A 484 -33.89 -21.65 27.98
C ASP A 484 -34.50 -21.11 26.67
N LEU A 485 -33.70 -20.42 25.85
CA LEU A 485 -34.11 -19.79 24.59
C LEU A 485 -33.64 -20.55 23.34
N LEU A 486 -32.93 -21.67 23.51
CA LEU A 486 -32.35 -22.44 22.40
C LEU A 486 -33.18 -23.69 22.08
N SER A 487 -33.32 -24.00 20.80
CA SER A 487 -34.04 -25.18 20.30
C SER A 487 -33.11 -26.28 19.80
N VAL A 488 -31.91 -25.92 19.31
CA VAL A 488 -30.87 -26.88 18.88
C VAL A 488 -29.51 -26.33 19.28
N GLY A 489 -28.60 -27.23 19.65
CA GLY A 489 -27.24 -26.90 20.04
C GLY A 489 -26.20 -27.46 19.07
N ALA A 490 -25.00 -26.86 19.07
CA ALA A 490 -23.82 -27.49 18.49
C ALA A 490 -22.60 -27.43 19.43
N VAL A 491 -21.77 -28.47 19.39
CA VAL A 491 -20.42 -28.48 19.98
C VAL A 491 -19.40 -28.36 18.85
N GLY A 492 -18.49 -27.41 19.00
CA GLY A 492 -17.50 -27.06 18.00
C GLY A 492 -16.43 -28.13 17.79
N ALA A 493 -15.84 -28.13 16.59
CA ALA A 493 -14.82 -29.12 16.20
C ALA A 493 -13.56 -29.14 17.08
N ARG A 494 -13.32 -28.10 17.89
CA ARG A 494 -12.19 -28.00 18.83
C ARG A 494 -12.56 -28.42 20.25
N THR A 495 -13.84 -28.58 20.54
CA THR A 495 -14.38 -28.94 21.86
C THR A 495 -15.15 -30.25 21.84
N THR A 496 -15.36 -30.87 20.67
CA THR A 496 -15.93 -32.22 20.54
C THR A 496 -15.18 -33.28 21.37
N GLU A 497 -13.86 -33.17 21.48
CA GLU A 497 -13.03 -34.06 22.32
C GLU A 497 -12.97 -33.65 23.80
N SER A 498 -13.49 -32.48 24.15
CA SER A 498 -13.47 -31.98 25.53
C SER A 498 -14.49 -32.72 26.37
N GLN A 499 -14.01 -33.38 27.43
CA GLN A 499 -14.88 -34.04 28.42
C GLN A 499 -15.90 -33.06 29.02
N LEU A 500 -15.48 -31.86 29.40
CA LEU A 500 -16.36 -30.82 29.94
C LEU A 500 -17.54 -30.48 29.02
N HIS A 501 -17.33 -30.48 27.71
CA HIS A 501 -18.39 -30.18 26.74
C HIS A 501 -19.32 -31.38 26.51
N ARG A 502 -18.81 -32.60 26.61
CA ARG A 502 -19.61 -33.83 26.55
C ARG A 502 -20.50 -33.93 27.80
N GLU A 503 -19.92 -33.70 28.98
CA GLU A 503 -20.66 -33.65 30.25
C GLU A 503 -21.73 -32.56 30.22
N LEU A 504 -21.40 -31.34 29.75
CA LEU A 504 -22.39 -30.27 29.54
C LEU A 504 -23.54 -30.73 28.61
N ALA A 505 -23.19 -31.26 27.43
CA ALA A 505 -24.18 -31.65 26.42
C ALA A 505 -25.12 -32.76 26.90
N SER A 506 -24.67 -33.64 27.79
CA SER A 506 -25.50 -34.67 28.45
C SER A 506 -26.62 -34.08 29.33
N GLY A 507 -26.51 -32.81 29.72
CA GLY A 507 -27.51 -32.10 30.54
C GLY A 507 -28.28 -31.01 29.80
N LEU A 508 -28.02 -30.77 28.51
CA LEU A 508 -28.74 -29.77 27.73
C LEU A 508 -30.14 -30.27 27.35
N SER A 509 -31.13 -29.38 27.42
CA SER A 509 -32.55 -29.71 27.22
C SER A 509 -33.01 -29.62 25.77
N PHE A 510 -32.11 -29.86 24.82
CA PHE A 510 -32.36 -29.80 23.37
C PHE A 510 -31.36 -30.69 22.60
N PRO A 511 -31.66 -31.05 21.33
CA PRO A 511 -30.73 -31.81 20.50
C PRO A 511 -29.38 -31.12 20.32
N VAL A 512 -28.29 -31.90 20.34
CA VAL A 512 -26.92 -31.37 20.24
C VAL A 512 -26.13 -32.04 19.11
N GLY A 513 -25.68 -31.23 18.17
CA GLY A 513 -24.81 -31.69 17.07
C GLY A 513 -23.32 -31.60 17.42
N PHE A 514 -22.56 -32.67 17.21
CA PHE A 514 -21.10 -32.70 17.41
C PHE A 514 -20.38 -32.61 16.08
N LYS A 515 -19.58 -31.55 15.89
CA LYS A 515 -18.76 -31.40 14.67
C LYS A 515 -17.62 -32.43 14.64
N ASN A 516 -17.35 -32.98 13.46
CA ASN A 516 -16.16 -33.80 13.23
C ASN A 516 -14.86 -33.01 13.50
N GLY A 517 -13.78 -33.72 13.79
CA GLY A 517 -12.48 -33.14 14.15
C GLY A 517 -11.93 -32.20 13.08
N THR A 518 -11.09 -31.25 13.48
CA THR A 518 -10.58 -30.22 12.54
C THR A 518 -9.77 -30.79 11.37
N ASP A 519 -9.21 -31.98 11.53
CA ASP A 519 -8.50 -32.75 10.52
C ASP A 519 -9.42 -33.55 9.58
N GLY A 520 -10.68 -33.76 9.94
CA GLY A 520 -11.67 -34.52 9.17
C GLY A 520 -12.13 -35.81 9.85
N THR A 521 -11.58 -36.16 11.01
CA THR A 521 -11.91 -37.42 11.71
C THR A 521 -13.32 -37.40 12.31
N LEU A 522 -14.09 -38.47 12.07
CA LEU A 522 -15.46 -38.61 12.56
C LEU A 522 -15.53 -39.31 13.92
N ASP A 523 -14.56 -40.17 14.25
CA ASP A 523 -14.55 -40.98 15.48
C ASP A 523 -14.75 -40.14 16.74
N VAL A 524 -14.11 -38.96 16.81
CA VAL A 524 -14.21 -38.05 17.95
C VAL A 524 -15.64 -37.57 18.23
N ALA A 525 -16.45 -37.41 17.17
CA ALA A 525 -17.85 -37.01 17.26
C ALA A 525 -18.75 -38.20 17.61
N ILE A 526 -18.45 -39.40 17.07
CA ILE A 526 -19.19 -40.62 17.41
C ILE A 526 -18.98 -40.99 18.88
N ASP A 527 -17.73 -40.96 19.35
CA ASP A 527 -17.39 -41.24 20.75
C ASP A 527 -18.01 -40.18 21.68
N ALA A 528 -18.12 -38.92 21.24
CA ALA A 528 -18.85 -37.90 21.99
C ALA A 528 -20.34 -38.24 22.14
N ILE A 529 -21.01 -38.64 21.05
CA ILE A 529 -22.42 -39.08 21.08
C ILE A 529 -22.61 -40.30 21.98
N GLY A 530 -21.67 -41.25 21.96
CA GLY A 530 -21.70 -42.39 22.87
C GLY A 530 -21.61 -41.96 24.34
N ALA A 531 -20.71 -41.02 24.66
CA ALA A 531 -20.52 -40.54 26.03
C ALA A 531 -21.73 -39.74 26.56
N VAL A 532 -22.31 -38.86 25.75
CA VAL A 532 -23.36 -37.93 26.22
C VAL A 532 -24.72 -38.57 26.50
N LYS A 533 -24.95 -39.80 26.02
CA LYS A 533 -26.16 -40.58 26.34
C LYS A 533 -26.23 -41.05 27.79
N HIS A 534 -25.12 -40.97 28.52
CA HIS A 534 -25.04 -41.45 29.90
C HIS A 534 -25.15 -40.31 30.92
N PRO A 535 -25.55 -40.60 32.17
CA PRO A 535 -25.44 -39.68 33.29
C PRO A 535 -23.99 -39.25 33.57
N HIS A 536 -23.78 -37.97 33.85
CA HIS A 536 -22.49 -37.40 34.25
C HIS A 536 -22.61 -36.58 35.54
N HIS A 537 -21.48 -36.39 36.23
CA HIS A 537 -21.34 -35.42 37.32
C HIS A 537 -20.16 -34.50 37.05
N PHE A 538 -20.40 -33.18 37.02
CA PHE A 538 -19.35 -32.21 36.69
C PHE A 538 -19.54 -30.88 37.43
N LEU A 539 -18.47 -30.08 37.48
CA LEU A 539 -18.49 -28.76 38.10
C LEU A 539 -19.07 -27.72 37.14
N SER A 540 -20.07 -26.98 37.59
CA SER A 540 -20.65 -25.85 36.86
C SER A 540 -21.19 -24.80 37.84
N VAL A 541 -21.91 -23.81 37.35
CA VAL A 541 -22.58 -22.79 38.16
C VAL A 541 -24.09 -23.02 38.18
N THR A 542 -24.70 -22.74 39.31
CA THR A 542 -26.15 -22.76 39.51
C THR A 542 -26.79 -21.46 39.02
N LYS A 543 -28.13 -21.40 38.99
CA LYS A 543 -28.86 -20.17 38.64
C LYS A 543 -28.52 -18.97 39.53
N PRO A 544 -28.32 -19.12 40.87
CA PRO A 544 -27.82 -18.04 41.73
C PRO A 544 -26.34 -17.67 41.53
N GLY A 545 -25.61 -18.31 40.60
CA GLY A 545 -24.22 -17.98 40.28
C GLY A 545 -23.15 -18.61 41.18
N VAL A 546 -23.52 -19.54 42.07
CA VAL A 546 -22.56 -20.30 42.89
C VAL A 546 -22.13 -21.60 42.20
N VAL A 547 -20.87 -22.00 42.40
CA VAL A 547 -20.33 -23.27 41.88
C VAL A 547 -21.01 -24.44 42.58
N ALA A 548 -21.38 -25.46 41.82
CA ALA A 548 -21.99 -26.70 42.33
C ALA A 548 -21.59 -27.92 41.49
N ILE A 549 -21.86 -29.10 42.04
CA ILE A 549 -21.83 -30.37 41.32
C ILE A 549 -23.18 -30.52 40.60
N VAL A 550 -23.14 -30.64 39.28
CA VAL A 550 -24.31 -30.89 38.43
C VAL A 550 -24.35 -32.36 38.08
N GLY A 551 -25.49 -33.01 38.33
CA GLY A 551 -25.79 -34.37 37.85
C GLY A 551 -26.72 -34.32 36.63
N THR A 552 -26.39 -35.05 35.57
CA THR A 552 -27.20 -35.14 34.34
C THR A 552 -27.82 -36.51 34.17
N VAL A 553 -28.84 -36.61 33.33
CA VAL A 553 -29.52 -37.87 33.01
C VAL A 553 -29.05 -38.50 31.69
N GLY A 554 -28.24 -37.78 30.91
CA GLY A 554 -27.89 -38.15 29.54
C GLY A 554 -28.77 -37.45 28.51
N ASN A 555 -28.25 -37.31 27.29
CA ASN A 555 -28.95 -36.73 26.15
C ASN A 555 -28.88 -37.70 24.96
N GLU A 556 -30.02 -38.26 24.59
CA GLU A 556 -30.13 -39.23 23.49
C GLU A 556 -30.32 -38.57 22.12
N ASP A 557 -30.59 -37.27 22.10
CA ASP A 557 -30.91 -36.48 20.91
C ASP A 557 -29.65 -35.82 20.30
N CYS A 558 -28.55 -36.56 20.28
CA CYS A 558 -27.27 -36.09 19.73
C CYS A 558 -26.98 -36.68 18.34
N PHE A 559 -26.36 -35.88 17.48
CA PHE A 559 -26.07 -36.23 16.09
C PHE A 559 -24.71 -35.71 15.64
N VAL A 560 -24.15 -36.28 14.57
CA VAL A 560 -22.87 -35.79 14.01
C VAL A 560 -23.10 -34.67 13.01
N ILE A 561 -22.15 -33.72 12.95
CA ILE A 561 -22.09 -32.67 11.94
C ILE A 561 -20.82 -32.83 11.09
N LEU A 562 -20.98 -33.13 9.81
CA LEU A 562 -19.91 -33.18 8.82
C LEU A 562 -19.60 -31.78 8.30
N ARG A 563 -18.37 -31.28 8.50
CA ARG A 563 -17.97 -29.89 8.21
C ARG A 563 -16.65 -29.74 7.44
N GLY A 564 -16.21 -30.83 6.81
CA GLY A 564 -14.94 -30.97 6.12
C GLY A 564 -13.77 -31.23 7.07
N GLY A 565 -12.56 -31.11 6.56
CA GLY A 565 -11.32 -31.53 7.21
C GLY A 565 -10.09 -30.87 6.61
N LYS A 566 -8.93 -31.12 7.21
CA LYS A 566 -7.65 -30.99 6.49
C LYS A 566 -7.54 -32.02 5.37
N LYS A 567 -8.22 -33.16 5.52
CA LYS A 567 -8.32 -34.22 4.50
C LYS A 567 -9.13 -33.84 3.27
N GLY A 568 -9.94 -32.77 3.34
CA GLY A 568 -10.79 -32.33 2.23
C GLY A 568 -12.22 -32.02 2.67
N THR A 569 -13.10 -31.89 1.69
CA THR A 569 -14.55 -31.82 1.88
C THR A 569 -15.11 -33.19 2.25
N ASN A 570 -16.23 -33.26 2.96
CA ASN A 570 -16.88 -34.52 3.34
C ASN A 570 -18.41 -34.46 3.23
N TYR A 571 -18.91 -33.86 2.16
CA TYR A 571 -20.36 -33.75 1.88
C TYR A 571 -20.83 -34.61 0.70
N ASP A 572 -19.90 -35.09 -0.13
CA ASP A 572 -20.19 -35.92 -1.29
C ASP A 572 -20.72 -37.31 -0.88
N ALA A 573 -21.40 -37.99 -1.80
CA ALA A 573 -22.06 -39.26 -1.52
C ALA A 573 -21.12 -40.36 -0.97
N ALA A 574 -19.84 -40.38 -1.36
CA ALA A 574 -18.88 -41.35 -0.84
C ALA A 574 -18.55 -41.07 0.63
N SER A 575 -18.31 -39.79 0.97
CA SER A 575 -18.12 -39.35 2.34
C SER A 575 -19.35 -39.62 3.23
N ILE A 576 -20.57 -39.45 2.70
CA ILE A 576 -21.81 -39.78 3.41
C ILE A 576 -21.93 -41.28 3.65
N ALA A 577 -21.59 -42.12 2.67
CA ALA A 577 -21.58 -43.57 2.83
C ALA A 577 -20.58 -44.04 3.89
N GLU A 578 -19.35 -43.49 3.90
CA GLU A 578 -18.34 -43.78 4.92
C GLU A 578 -18.82 -43.37 6.32
N ALA A 579 -19.44 -42.19 6.45
CA ALA A 579 -19.98 -41.72 7.72
C ALA A 579 -21.11 -42.63 8.24
N LYS A 580 -21.98 -43.13 7.35
CA LYS A 580 -23.05 -44.08 7.70
C LYS A 580 -22.48 -45.39 8.22
N GLU A 581 -21.47 -45.95 7.56
CA GLU A 581 -20.81 -47.19 7.98
C GLU A 581 -20.12 -47.01 9.34
N ALA A 582 -19.44 -45.89 9.56
CA ALA A 582 -18.79 -45.59 10.83
C ALA A 582 -19.79 -45.47 12.00
N LEU A 583 -20.92 -44.79 11.77
CA LEU A 583 -22.00 -44.66 12.75
C LEU A 583 -22.63 -46.02 13.08
N GLU A 584 -22.90 -46.83 12.06
CA GLU A 584 -23.49 -48.17 12.21
C GLU A 584 -22.56 -49.10 12.99
N LYS A 585 -21.27 -49.12 12.68
CA LYS A 585 -20.26 -49.94 13.38
C LYS A 585 -20.20 -49.64 14.88
N LYS A 586 -20.57 -48.43 15.29
CA LYS A 586 -20.59 -47.95 16.68
C LYS A 586 -21.99 -47.97 17.31
N GLY A 587 -22.98 -48.57 16.64
CA GLY A 587 -24.36 -48.65 17.15
C GLY A 587 -25.06 -47.30 17.30
N SER A 588 -24.60 -46.27 16.59
CA SER A 588 -25.20 -44.93 16.60
C SER A 588 -26.21 -44.76 15.46
N SER A 589 -27.12 -43.80 15.61
CA SER A 589 -28.05 -43.43 14.55
C SER A 589 -27.26 -43.02 13.29
N LYS A 590 -27.67 -43.54 12.13
CA LYS A 590 -27.03 -43.20 10.83
C LYS A 590 -27.39 -41.79 10.36
N ARG A 591 -28.16 -41.04 11.14
CA ARG A 591 -28.66 -39.71 10.80
C ARG A 591 -27.63 -38.64 11.15
N LEU A 592 -27.32 -37.79 10.18
CA LEU A 592 -26.25 -36.79 10.26
C LEU A 592 -26.68 -35.45 9.67
N MET A 593 -26.00 -34.40 10.10
CA MET A 593 -26.10 -33.06 9.52
C MET A 593 -24.85 -32.72 8.73
N VAL A 594 -25.00 -31.96 7.63
CA VAL A 594 -23.86 -31.48 6.83
C VAL A 594 -23.78 -29.96 6.87
N ASP A 595 -22.63 -29.43 7.31
CA ASP A 595 -22.28 -28.01 7.27
C ASP A 595 -21.78 -27.66 5.87
N CYS A 596 -22.53 -26.80 5.16
CA CYS A 596 -22.20 -26.35 3.81
C CYS A 596 -21.03 -25.34 3.80
N SER A 597 -20.69 -24.73 4.94
CA SER A 597 -19.65 -23.72 5.08
C SER A 597 -18.30 -24.35 5.44
N HIS A 598 -17.42 -23.60 6.11
CA HIS A 598 -16.18 -24.05 6.72
C HIS A 598 -15.29 -24.89 5.79
N GLY A 599 -14.94 -26.13 6.19
CA GLY A 599 -14.09 -27.01 5.40
C GLY A 599 -14.74 -27.44 4.10
N ASN A 600 -16.07 -27.65 4.10
CA ASN A 600 -16.83 -28.07 2.93
C ASN A 600 -16.96 -26.98 1.86
N SER A 601 -17.00 -25.71 2.26
CA SER A 601 -16.96 -24.58 1.32
C SER A 601 -15.55 -24.25 0.81
N LEU A 602 -14.52 -24.94 1.30
CA LEU A 602 -13.11 -24.56 1.10
C LEU A 602 -12.83 -23.10 1.55
N LYS A 603 -13.53 -22.65 2.60
CA LYS A 603 -13.52 -21.27 3.11
C LYS A 603 -13.93 -20.22 2.07
N ASN A 604 -14.76 -20.60 1.10
CA ASN A 604 -15.34 -19.70 0.13
C ASN A 604 -16.87 -19.79 0.19
N HIS A 605 -17.51 -18.76 0.74
CA HIS A 605 -18.97 -18.69 0.89
C HIS A 605 -19.74 -18.96 -0.40
N LYS A 606 -19.19 -18.61 -1.58
CA LYS A 606 -19.81 -18.87 -2.90
C LYS A 606 -19.87 -20.35 -3.28
N ASN A 607 -19.19 -21.23 -2.53
CA ASN A 607 -19.31 -22.67 -2.69
C ASN A 607 -20.44 -23.27 -1.85
N GLN A 608 -20.98 -22.56 -0.84
CA GLN A 608 -22.08 -23.10 -0.03
C GLN A 608 -23.30 -23.52 -0.88
N PRO A 609 -23.76 -22.75 -1.89
CA PRO A 609 -24.86 -23.17 -2.76
C PRO A 609 -24.53 -24.43 -3.58
N LYS A 610 -23.27 -24.64 -3.94
CA LYS A 610 -22.83 -25.84 -4.67
C LYS A 610 -22.87 -27.08 -3.78
N VAL A 611 -22.45 -26.94 -2.52
CA VAL A 611 -22.55 -28.00 -1.51
C VAL A 611 -24.02 -28.33 -1.25
N ALA A 612 -24.87 -27.31 -1.06
CA ALA A 612 -26.29 -27.50 -0.85
C ALA A 612 -26.98 -28.19 -2.05
N ARG A 613 -26.60 -27.85 -3.29
CA ARG A 613 -27.07 -28.50 -4.51
C ARG A 613 -26.70 -29.97 -4.59
N ASP A 614 -25.47 -30.32 -4.25
CA ASP A 614 -25.02 -31.72 -4.23
C ASP A 614 -25.84 -32.53 -3.20
N LEU A 615 -25.99 -31.99 -1.99
CA LEU A 615 -26.81 -32.58 -0.93
C LEU A 615 -28.29 -32.69 -1.34
N ALA A 616 -28.84 -31.66 -1.99
CA ALA A 616 -30.19 -31.69 -2.55
C ALA A 616 -30.35 -32.81 -3.58
N GLY A 617 -29.36 -33.03 -4.45
CA GLY A 617 -29.33 -34.15 -5.39
C GLY A 617 -29.36 -35.51 -4.68
N GLN A 618 -28.54 -35.69 -3.64
CA GLN A 618 -28.53 -36.92 -2.83
C GLN A 618 -29.87 -37.16 -2.11
N ILE A 619 -30.43 -36.12 -1.48
CA ILE A 619 -31.74 -36.18 -0.80
C ILE A 619 -32.83 -36.55 -1.80
N ALA A 620 -32.89 -35.87 -2.95
CA ALA A 620 -33.87 -36.16 -4.01
C ALA A 620 -33.73 -37.58 -4.57
N ALA A 621 -32.51 -38.12 -4.62
CA ALA A 621 -32.24 -39.49 -5.02
C ALA A 621 -32.67 -40.53 -3.98
N GLY A 622 -33.04 -40.12 -2.76
CA GLY A 622 -33.57 -40.99 -1.71
C GLY A 622 -32.69 -41.09 -0.46
N GLU A 623 -31.58 -40.34 -0.37
CA GLU A 623 -30.71 -40.37 0.81
C GLU A 623 -31.48 -39.94 2.08
N ASP A 624 -31.44 -40.80 3.10
CA ASP A 624 -32.23 -40.73 4.32
C ASP A 624 -31.40 -40.44 5.58
N ALA A 625 -30.07 -40.62 5.49
CA ALA A 625 -29.12 -40.28 6.53
C ALA A 625 -28.96 -38.77 6.70
N ILE A 626 -29.06 -37.99 5.61
CA ILE A 626 -28.99 -36.53 5.67
C ILE A 626 -30.29 -36.01 6.31
N MET A 627 -30.24 -35.77 7.62
CA MET A 627 -31.37 -35.26 8.40
C MET A 627 -31.39 -33.73 8.47
N GLY A 628 -30.25 -33.09 8.18
CA GLY A 628 -30.17 -31.64 8.20
C GLY A 628 -28.94 -31.06 7.54
N VAL A 629 -28.98 -29.75 7.36
CA VAL A 629 -27.86 -28.95 6.84
C VAL A 629 -27.61 -27.71 7.68
N MET A 630 -26.37 -27.22 7.68
CA MET A 630 -25.99 -25.96 8.32
C MET A 630 -25.42 -24.99 7.28
N ILE A 631 -25.91 -23.75 7.26
CA ILE A 631 -25.59 -22.75 6.24
C ILE A 631 -25.27 -21.42 6.93
N GLU A 632 -24.19 -20.76 6.50
CA GLU A 632 -23.85 -19.41 6.94
C GLU A 632 -24.35 -18.38 5.93
N SER A 633 -25.41 -17.66 6.29
CA SER A 633 -26.00 -16.63 5.44
C SER A 633 -26.32 -15.35 6.21
N HIS A 634 -26.37 -14.23 5.49
CA HIS A 634 -26.68 -12.92 6.05
C HIS A 634 -27.54 -12.14 5.06
N ILE A 635 -28.00 -10.95 5.46
CA ILE A 635 -28.68 -10.00 4.56
C ILE A 635 -27.82 -9.72 3.32
N ASN A 636 -26.53 -9.44 3.50
CA ASN A 636 -25.58 -9.15 2.42
C ASN A 636 -24.45 -10.20 2.40
N GLU A 637 -23.93 -10.53 1.21
CA GLU A 637 -22.87 -11.52 1.05
C GLU A 637 -21.50 -11.05 1.60
N GLY A 638 -20.59 -12.00 1.79
CA GLY A 638 -19.19 -11.74 2.12
C GLY A 638 -18.94 -11.51 3.62
N ALA A 639 -17.78 -10.92 3.91
CA ALA A 639 -17.37 -10.52 5.25
C ALA A 639 -16.55 -9.23 5.20
N GLN A 640 -16.54 -8.50 6.32
CA GLN A 640 -15.78 -7.27 6.51
C GLN A 640 -14.91 -7.33 7.76
N LYS A 641 -13.88 -6.47 7.82
CA LYS A 641 -13.08 -6.26 9.04
C LYS A 641 -13.64 -5.07 9.80
N VAL A 642 -13.52 -5.08 11.13
CA VAL A 642 -13.83 -3.91 11.96
C VAL A 642 -12.90 -2.75 11.57
N PRO A 643 -13.42 -1.61 11.10
CA PRO A 643 -12.61 -0.48 10.66
C PRO A 643 -12.05 0.30 11.86
N LYS A 644 -11.23 1.33 11.62
CA LYS A 644 -10.58 2.09 12.71
C LYS A 644 -11.59 2.91 13.53
N GLU A 645 -12.68 3.29 12.88
CA GLU A 645 -13.83 4.01 13.41
C GLU A 645 -14.69 3.11 14.31
N GLY A 646 -14.37 1.82 14.44
CA GLY A 646 -15.10 0.85 15.26
C GLY A 646 -16.43 0.45 14.64
N LYS A 647 -17.44 0.17 15.49
CA LYS A 647 -18.78 -0.26 15.06
C LYS A 647 -19.44 0.72 14.07
N ALA A 648 -19.19 2.03 14.19
CA ALA A 648 -19.81 3.06 13.36
C ALA A 648 -19.46 2.99 11.88
N GLY A 649 -18.34 2.36 11.51
CA GLY A 649 -17.92 2.20 10.12
C GLY A 649 -18.32 0.88 9.47
N LEU A 650 -19.07 0.01 10.17
CA LEU A 650 -19.48 -1.28 9.65
C LEU A 650 -20.61 -1.14 8.63
N VAL A 651 -20.50 -1.88 7.53
CA VAL A 651 -21.58 -2.03 6.55
C VAL A 651 -22.70 -2.86 7.19
N TYR A 652 -23.93 -2.36 7.14
CA TYR A 652 -25.10 -3.04 7.67
C TYR A 652 -25.29 -4.43 7.05
N GLY A 653 -25.63 -5.42 7.86
CA GLY A 653 -26.01 -6.73 7.37
C GLY A 653 -24.89 -7.55 6.70
N VAL A 654 -23.60 -7.22 6.94
CA VAL A 654 -22.44 -7.97 6.47
C VAL A 654 -21.65 -8.53 7.67
N SER A 655 -21.34 -9.82 7.65
CA SER A 655 -20.59 -10.50 8.73
C SER A 655 -19.23 -9.86 9.02
N ILE A 656 -18.85 -9.77 10.30
CA ILE A 656 -17.49 -9.37 10.73
C ILE A 656 -16.57 -10.56 11.04
N THR A 657 -17.03 -11.78 10.72
CA THR A 657 -16.34 -13.06 11.00
C THR A 657 -16.10 -13.86 9.72
N ASP A 658 -16.71 -15.04 9.53
CA ASP A 658 -16.64 -15.72 8.23
C ASP A 658 -17.62 -15.11 7.24
N ALA A 659 -17.26 -15.26 5.96
CA ALA A 659 -18.08 -14.79 4.86
C ALA A 659 -19.36 -15.61 4.75
N CYS A 660 -20.47 -14.92 4.55
CA CYS A 660 -21.80 -15.52 4.40
C CYS A 660 -22.29 -15.40 2.95
N ILE A 661 -23.22 -16.27 2.54
CA ILE A 661 -24.01 -16.01 1.32
C ILE A 661 -25.02 -14.89 1.58
N GLY A 662 -25.42 -14.19 0.51
CA GLY A 662 -26.43 -13.13 0.58
C GLY A 662 -27.86 -13.65 0.71
N TRP A 663 -28.82 -12.73 0.75
CA TRP A 663 -30.23 -13.08 0.91
C TRP A 663 -30.80 -13.82 -0.32
N GLU A 664 -30.42 -13.41 -1.53
CA GLU A 664 -30.91 -14.01 -2.77
C GLU A 664 -30.46 -15.48 -2.90
N ASP A 665 -29.19 -15.76 -2.57
CA ASP A 665 -28.66 -17.12 -2.52
C ASP A 665 -29.33 -17.93 -1.39
N THR A 666 -29.68 -17.29 -0.27
CA THR A 666 -30.40 -17.94 0.84
C THR A 666 -31.77 -18.45 0.39
N GLU A 667 -32.53 -17.62 -0.33
CA GLU A 667 -33.83 -17.98 -0.87
C GLU A 667 -33.72 -19.14 -1.87
N ALA A 668 -32.78 -19.06 -2.81
CA ALA A 668 -32.55 -20.09 -3.81
C ALA A 668 -32.17 -21.44 -3.19
N VAL A 669 -31.26 -21.43 -2.21
CA VAL A 669 -30.81 -22.67 -1.54
C VAL A 669 -31.93 -23.32 -0.73
N LEU A 670 -32.73 -22.54 0.00
CA LEU A 670 -33.86 -23.09 0.76
C LEU A 670 -34.93 -23.68 -0.17
N GLU A 671 -35.21 -23.03 -1.29
CA GLU A 671 -36.13 -23.56 -2.30
C GLU A 671 -35.64 -24.90 -2.89
N GLU A 672 -34.36 -24.96 -3.27
CA GLU A 672 -33.73 -26.16 -3.84
C GLU A 672 -33.77 -27.35 -2.84
N LEU A 673 -33.47 -27.09 -1.56
CA LEU A 673 -33.57 -28.11 -0.50
C LEU A 673 -35.01 -28.57 -0.24
N ALA A 674 -35.98 -27.64 -0.21
CA ALA A 674 -37.39 -27.99 -0.04
C ALA A 674 -37.89 -28.87 -1.19
N MET A 675 -37.53 -28.53 -2.43
CA MET A 675 -37.86 -29.34 -3.61
C MET A 675 -37.26 -30.74 -3.54
N ALA A 676 -36.01 -30.88 -3.08
CA ALA A 676 -35.37 -32.18 -2.89
C ALA A 676 -36.10 -33.05 -1.86
N VAL A 677 -36.55 -32.47 -0.74
CA VAL A 677 -37.35 -33.18 0.28
C VAL A 677 -38.69 -33.67 -0.30
N ARG A 678 -39.39 -32.84 -1.09
CA ARG A 678 -40.61 -33.25 -1.80
C ARG A 678 -40.36 -34.43 -2.71
N GLN A 679 -39.27 -34.39 -3.48
CA GLN A 679 -38.92 -35.47 -4.40
C GLN A 679 -38.58 -36.77 -3.65
N ARG A 680 -37.85 -36.67 -2.53
CA ARG A 680 -37.57 -37.83 -1.65
C ARG A 680 -38.85 -38.49 -1.15
N ARG A 681 -39.83 -37.69 -0.71
CA ARG A 681 -41.14 -38.18 -0.24
C ARG A 681 -41.92 -38.88 -1.35
N ARG A 682 -41.99 -38.28 -2.54
CA ARG A 682 -42.61 -38.88 -3.73
C ARG A 682 -42.01 -40.25 -4.06
N LYS A 683 -40.68 -40.36 -4.05
CA LYS A 683 -39.97 -41.62 -4.33
C LYS A 683 -40.21 -42.69 -3.25
N SER A 684 -40.46 -42.27 -2.01
CA SER A 684 -40.72 -43.17 -0.88
C SER A 684 -42.19 -43.60 -0.74
N GLY A 685 -43.11 -43.13 -1.61
CA GLY A 685 -44.54 -43.49 -1.55
C GLY A 685 -45.34 -42.83 -0.41
N LEU A 686 -44.80 -41.81 0.26
CA LEU A 686 -45.38 -41.19 1.46
C LEU A 686 -46.35 -40.01 1.17
N ASN A 687 -46.94 -39.93 -0.03
CA ASN A 687 -47.97 -38.92 -0.31
C ASN A 687 -49.33 -39.37 0.25
N GLY A 688 -49.58 -39.10 1.53
CA GLY A 688 -50.94 -39.06 2.09
C GLY A 688 -51.59 -37.70 1.85
N HIS A 689 -52.56 -37.66 0.93
CA HIS A 689 -53.66 -36.70 0.74
C HIS A 689 -53.44 -35.16 0.80
N ALA A 690 -53.60 -34.52 -0.37
CA ALA A 690 -54.50 -33.37 -0.58
C ALA A 690 -54.76 -33.15 -2.08
N GLU A 691 -55.35 -34.14 -2.76
CA GLU A 691 -56.08 -33.88 -4.02
C GLU A 691 -57.56 -34.05 -3.71
N THR A 692 -58.26 -32.91 -3.56
CA THR A 692 -59.71 -32.85 -3.57
C THR A 692 -60.18 -33.18 -4.99
N ASN A 693 -60.47 -34.46 -5.24
CA ASN A 693 -61.27 -34.84 -6.41
C ASN A 693 -62.69 -34.35 -6.18
N GLY A 694 -63.03 -33.23 -6.82
CA GLY A 694 -64.41 -32.81 -7.02
C GLY A 694 -65.10 -33.83 -7.90
N VAL A 695 -65.93 -34.68 -7.29
CA VAL A 695 -66.92 -35.48 -7.98
C VAL A 695 -68.15 -34.60 -8.12
N GLU A 696 -68.43 -34.14 -9.34
CA GLU A 696 -69.74 -33.61 -9.72
C GLU A 696 -70.78 -34.73 -9.58
N HIS A 697 -71.76 -34.53 -8.69
CA HIS A 697 -73.04 -35.19 -8.76
C HIS A 697 -74.08 -34.15 -9.21
N THR A 698 -74.62 -34.39 -10.42
CA THR A 698 -75.91 -33.94 -11.00
C THR A 698 -76.31 -32.48 -10.92
#